data_AF-A0A5C9E5E6-F1
#
_entry.id   AF-A0A5C9E5E6-F1
#
_cell.length_a   1.000
_cell.length_b   1.000
_cell.length_c   1.000
_cell.angle_alpha   90.00
_cell.angle_beta   90.00
_cell.angle_gamma   90.00
#
_symmetry.space_group_name_H-M   'P 1'
#
loop_
_entity.id
_entity.type
_entity.pdbx_description
1 polymer ?
#
loop_
_entity_poly.entity_id
_entity_poly.type
_entity_poly.pdbx_seq_one_letter_code
_entity_poly.pdbx_strand_id
1 'polypeptide(L)'
;MARAEKSKIQTPSTVEAIRMASASVLGSTTSQGFPLGSAIGSGSMMQQNSDTVALNITPLIFLIRDGVLNSEGLELLSVEWELDQVPGPDVLPEELIISGGQSEGVGAHVCVLSWEKGVVDPFKIDDHMKKLAKKISDIEQAIVENDVSYDTDGLTVLRRFNDRFNNVIYVQMMDRQFQGSWDSLVLKPEHVDNEAIIKLSYSDDFTMLPPGPKIIKRLSHELLLPEGSEDLIVNHFRHRILTPTAIHTLAHKVPEIGRAILAEVNTYAYSAEEVDIARTAIESLSKYIGTGVVTVDELSDLRSKASDFVEHLVNAVEVFSEIVEAHITSGKQLTLDKHLETLLEDIRLNGHRLEGIEKDFAKGLAEEIVESGKREMPIIGQIRAWQLKSVFRYFLAYCKRVSQYFAEELGQYIVVTAARKVFFAAMQEFRSENTGNTTDEMDVMLFEKFYSELYLQLNAVFDRKAFEGSREDDFGTLMQIIARDMSNAFKEIDIWSLIKFADIANITRAEIILTHAEDSSADEVKLSDWGQKLDALLIKFENLVADIIPDIADTLLSKPLIRRIISKIRNEDAKLIQELRIILDAQEEKPEEWIEEAKRWIATLDSQFDEATPLSTKLMDLQRFVHNKVGEGVTARTIAGKVEYEATIREQEYQTKVDAWQAECDRIEALNKPIREHNARRQELLADTRARYNLEMKAYHAQVEKFDKEESEYKKAHEDYKWKSAQYEEAKRKYDKAVEKSQTDPTVEVPPPPPPKPTEPTGPTTKPVEPPPLEPRLRAIEEDYPLKAEHPVPEKPEPSEEMLLYVDLRDLLNEKLLKMDTHQDKMESLFAERLEKLAAEGTDATKGINISIGEEFLEFMMNSVMRGLGRLLPRPTRAYLRDPKVPGLIYLVTYEIEDCELTVTIGNNYLRMEEEN
;
A
#
# COMPACT_ATOMS: atom_id res chain seq x y z
N MET A 1 -19.28 1.24 -50.69
CA MET A 1 -20.57 0.82 -51.29
C MET A 1 -21.65 0.98 -50.22
N ALA A 2 -22.83 1.48 -50.58
CA ALA A 2 -23.93 1.73 -49.65
C ALA A 2 -24.38 0.43 -48.96
N ARG A 3 -24.28 0.38 -47.62
CA ARG A 3 -24.76 -0.72 -46.78
C ARG A 3 -26.27 -0.86 -46.99
N ALA A 4 -26.70 -1.98 -47.58
CA ALA A 4 -28.10 -2.36 -47.59
C ALA A 4 -28.56 -2.55 -46.14
N GLU A 5 -29.65 -1.89 -45.76
CA GLU A 5 -30.39 -2.15 -44.52
C GLU A 5 -30.83 -3.61 -44.52
N LYS A 6 -30.01 -4.50 -43.94
CA LYS A 6 -30.42 -5.86 -43.61
C LYS A 6 -31.55 -5.74 -42.58
N SER A 7 -32.72 -6.25 -42.91
CA SER A 7 -33.83 -6.42 -41.98
C SER A 7 -33.33 -7.22 -40.77
N LYS A 8 -33.06 -6.55 -39.65
CA LYS A 8 -32.79 -7.21 -38.37
C LYS A 8 -33.96 -8.16 -38.12
N ILE A 9 -33.67 -9.46 -38.01
CA ILE A 9 -34.64 -10.43 -37.51
C ILE A 9 -35.13 -9.85 -36.18
N GLN A 10 -36.43 -9.58 -36.09
CA GLN A 10 -37.03 -9.06 -34.87
C GLN A 10 -36.67 -10.00 -33.72
N THR A 11 -36.03 -9.43 -32.72
CA THR A 11 -35.85 -10.03 -31.40
C THR A 11 -37.20 -10.54 -30.90
N PRO A 12 -37.18 -11.65 -30.13
CA PRO A 12 -38.39 -12.36 -29.74
C PRO A 12 -39.36 -11.45 -28.95
N SER A 13 -40.65 -11.83 -28.95
CA SER A 13 -41.76 -10.97 -28.51
C SER A 13 -41.57 -10.42 -27.08
N THR A 14 -42.29 -9.35 -26.69
CA THR A 14 -42.29 -8.77 -25.33
C THR A 14 -42.50 -9.82 -24.22
N VAL A 15 -43.15 -10.96 -24.53
CA VAL A 15 -43.35 -12.07 -23.58
C VAL A 15 -42.13 -13.01 -23.48
N GLU A 16 -41.34 -13.14 -24.54
CA GLU A 16 -40.01 -13.79 -24.50
C GLU A 16 -38.96 -12.87 -23.86
N ALA A 17 -39.05 -11.55 -24.08
CA ALA A 17 -38.27 -10.56 -23.32
C ALA A 17 -38.55 -10.66 -21.82
N ILE A 18 -39.82 -10.86 -21.43
CA ILE A 18 -40.22 -11.14 -20.03
C ILE A 18 -39.76 -12.53 -19.54
N ARG A 19 -39.65 -13.54 -20.42
CA ARG A 19 -39.05 -14.86 -20.07
C ARG A 19 -37.52 -14.83 -20.00
N MET A 20 -36.90 -13.84 -20.63
CA MET A 20 -35.46 -13.57 -20.58
C MET A 20 -35.07 -12.63 -19.43
N ALA A 21 -36.06 -12.12 -18.67
CA ALA A 21 -35.99 -10.92 -17.84
C ALA A 21 -35.34 -11.03 -16.46
N SER A 22 -34.70 -12.14 -16.10
CA SER A 22 -33.84 -12.14 -14.92
C SER A 22 -32.84 -13.27 -14.98
N ALA A 23 -31.58 -12.99 -14.66
CA ALA A 23 -30.70 -14.02 -14.14
C ALA A 23 -30.68 -13.85 -12.62
N SER A 24 -30.95 -14.93 -11.89
CA SER A 24 -30.84 -14.99 -10.43
C SER A 24 -29.74 -15.98 -10.09
N VAL A 25 -28.62 -15.46 -9.61
CA VAL A 25 -27.59 -16.25 -8.94
C VAL A 25 -27.87 -16.18 -7.46
N LEU A 26 -28.31 -17.30 -6.88
CA LEU A 26 -28.56 -17.40 -5.46
C LEU A 26 -27.37 -18.06 -4.77
N GLY A 27 -26.75 -17.34 -3.83
CA GLY A 27 -25.62 -17.81 -3.04
C GLY A 27 -25.96 -17.74 -1.55
N SER A 28 -25.85 -18.85 -0.84
CA SER A 28 -26.08 -18.91 0.61
C SER A 28 -24.90 -19.58 1.31
N THR A 29 -24.80 -19.37 2.62
CA THR A 29 -23.79 -19.99 3.47
C THR A 29 -24.46 -20.70 4.62
N THR A 30 -24.05 -21.94 4.87
CA THR A 30 -24.39 -22.68 6.10
C THR A 30 -23.76 -22.03 7.34
N SER A 31 -24.20 -22.42 8.53
CA SER A 31 -23.65 -21.93 9.80
C SER A 31 -22.19 -22.36 10.01
N GLN A 32 -21.77 -23.46 9.38
CA GLN A 32 -20.38 -23.93 9.34
C GLN A 32 -19.51 -23.27 8.25
N GLY A 33 -20.04 -22.27 7.54
CA GLY A 33 -19.30 -21.51 6.53
C GLY A 33 -19.18 -22.20 5.17
N PHE A 34 -19.83 -23.36 4.95
CA PHE A 34 -19.88 -23.96 3.62
C PHE A 34 -20.77 -23.13 2.68
N PRO A 35 -20.26 -22.74 1.50
CA PRO A 35 -21.06 -22.07 0.49
C PRO A 35 -22.00 -23.06 -0.22
N LEU A 36 -23.24 -22.62 -0.42
CA LEU A 36 -24.31 -23.31 -1.12
C LEU A 36 -24.82 -22.36 -2.20
N GLY A 37 -24.68 -22.74 -3.46
CA GLY A 37 -24.98 -21.83 -4.56
C GLY A 37 -25.73 -22.52 -5.68
N SER A 38 -26.65 -21.81 -6.32
CA SER A 38 -27.19 -22.18 -7.62
C SER A 38 -27.45 -20.93 -8.46
N ALA A 39 -27.27 -21.04 -9.78
CA ALA A 39 -27.56 -19.98 -10.74
C ALA A 39 -28.64 -20.42 -11.74
N ILE A 40 -29.59 -19.53 -12.00
CA ILE A 40 -30.65 -19.72 -13.01
C ILE A 40 -30.74 -18.45 -13.83
N GLY A 41 -30.86 -18.56 -15.15
CA GLY A 41 -31.06 -17.40 -16.03
C GLY A 41 -30.77 -17.67 -17.50
N SER A 42 -30.50 -16.61 -18.26
CA SER A 42 -30.29 -16.62 -19.70
C SER A 42 -28.95 -17.26 -20.09
N GLY A 43 -28.99 -18.32 -20.90
CA GLY A 43 -27.83 -19.07 -21.38
C GLY A 43 -27.84 -20.52 -20.90
N SER A 44 -27.66 -21.46 -21.83
CA SER A 44 -27.67 -22.90 -21.51
C SER A 44 -26.46 -23.30 -20.64
N MET A 45 -25.31 -22.63 -20.82
CA MET A 45 -24.09 -22.93 -20.07
C MET A 45 -24.13 -22.45 -18.62
N MET A 46 -24.79 -21.34 -18.32
CA MET A 46 -24.94 -20.84 -16.96
C MET A 46 -25.77 -21.80 -16.10
N GLN A 47 -26.81 -22.40 -16.67
CA GLN A 47 -27.62 -23.41 -15.96
C GLN A 47 -26.83 -24.70 -15.72
N GLN A 48 -26.03 -25.15 -16.69
CA GLN A 48 -25.19 -26.33 -16.55
C GLN A 48 -24.07 -26.14 -15.52
N ASN A 49 -23.51 -24.93 -15.42
CA ASN A 49 -22.44 -24.58 -14.49
C ASN A 49 -22.96 -23.79 -13.28
N SER A 50 -24.24 -23.97 -12.95
CA SER A 50 -24.95 -23.24 -11.90
C SER A 50 -24.19 -23.21 -10.57
N ASP A 51 -23.71 -24.38 -10.14
CA ASP A 51 -22.99 -24.54 -8.88
C ASP A 51 -21.67 -23.78 -8.91
N THR A 52 -20.91 -23.87 -10.01
CA THR A 52 -19.62 -23.18 -10.18
C THR A 52 -19.78 -21.67 -10.11
N VAL A 53 -20.73 -21.12 -10.88
CA VAL A 53 -21.00 -19.68 -10.92
C VAL A 53 -21.35 -19.15 -9.53
N ALA A 54 -22.25 -19.85 -8.84
CA ALA A 54 -22.72 -19.41 -7.54
C ALA A 54 -21.63 -19.56 -6.46
N LEU A 55 -20.78 -20.59 -6.53
CA LEU A 55 -19.63 -20.76 -5.62
C LEU A 55 -18.57 -19.68 -5.82
N ASN A 56 -18.36 -19.19 -7.05
CA ASN A 56 -17.39 -18.14 -7.34
C ASN A 56 -17.91 -16.73 -6.97
N ILE A 57 -19.21 -16.47 -7.11
CA ILE A 57 -19.83 -15.18 -6.75
C ILE A 57 -19.96 -15.01 -5.24
N THR A 58 -20.20 -16.09 -4.50
CA THR A 58 -20.45 -16.05 -3.05
C THR A 58 -19.32 -15.35 -2.26
N PRO A 59 -18.02 -15.67 -2.45
CA PRO A 59 -16.92 -14.95 -1.82
C PRO A 59 -16.86 -13.45 -2.15
N LEU A 60 -17.25 -13.05 -3.36
CA LEU A 60 -17.27 -11.64 -3.77
C LEU A 60 -18.28 -10.84 -2.96
N ILE A 61 -19.48 -11.42 -2.75
CA ILE A 61 -20.52 -10.81 -1.91
C ILE A 61 -20.06 -10.72 -0.45
N PHE A 62 -19.36 -11.75 0.04
CA PHE A 62 -18.87 -11.80 1.42
C PHE A 62 -17.82 -10.75 1.70
N LEU A 63 -17.02 -10.36 0.71
CA LEU A 63 -16.05 -9.29 0.88
C LEU A 63 -16.71 -7.96 1.28
N ILE A 64 -17.92 -7.69 0.78
CA ILE A 64 -18.72 -6.52 1.19
C ILE A 64 -19.41 -6.80 2.53
N ARG A 65 -20.16 -7.91 2.62
CA ARG A 65 -20.97 -8.24 3.80
C ARG A 65 -20.12 -8.30 5.05
N ASP A 66 -19.07 -9.13 5.04
CA ASP A 66 -18.23 -9.40 6.20
C ASP A 66 -17.35 -8.18 6.49
N GLY A 67 -16.95 -7.43 5.47
CA GLY A 67 -16.22 -6.16 5.62
C GLY A 67 -17.00 -5.15 6.48
N VAL A 68 -18.29 -4.95 6.19
CA VAL A 68 -19.13 -4.01 6.96
C VAL A 68 -19.63 -4.63 8.28
N LEU A 69 -19.93 -5.93 8.30
CA LEU A 69 -20.39 -6.61 9.51
C LEU A 69 -19.29 -6.67 10.58
N ASN A 70 -18.06 -7.00 10.22
CA ASN A 70 -16.96 -7.12 11.17
C ASN A 70 -16.48 -5.76 11.70
N SER A 71 -16.50 -4.72 10.87
CA SER A 71 -16.05 -3.37 11.25
C SER A 71 -17.12 -2.57 12.00
N GLU A 72 -18.37 -2.67 11.57
CA GLU A 72 -19.47 -1.79 12.04
C GLU A 72 -20.65 -2.53 12.65
N GLY A 73 -20.67 -3.87 12.60
CA GLY A 73 -21.81 -4.66 13.05
C GLY A 73 -23.08 -4.41 12.24
N LEU A 74 -22.98 -3.94 11.00
CA LEU A 74 -24.12 -3.68 10.12
C LEU A 74 -24.32 -4.82 9.13
N GLU A 75 -25.57 -5.13 8.86
CA GLU A 75 -25.96 -6.12 7.86
C GLU A 75 -26.13 -5.46 6.49
N LEU A 76 -25.63 -6.12 5.44
CA LEU A 76 -25.86 -5.73 4.05
C LEU A 76 -27.29 -6.10 3.62
N LEU A 77 -28.13 -5.10 3.34
CA LEU A 77 -29.48 -5.32 2.81
C LEU A 77 -29.46 -5.47 1.31
N SER A 78 -28.89 -4.48 0.63
CA SER A 78 -28.70 -4.52 -0.81
C SER A 78 -27.61 -3.57 -1.30
N VAL A 79 -27.10 -3.89 -2.48
CA VAL A 79 -26.24 -3.02 -3.27
C VAL A 79 -26.72 -3.06 -4.71
N GLU A 80 -26.79 -1.90 -5.34
CA GLU A 80 -27.34 -1.73 -6.68
C GLU A 80 -26.30 -1.08 -7.59
N TRP A 81 -26.18 -1.66 -8.78
CA TRP A 81 -25.42 -1.10 -9.89
C TRP A 81 -26.35 -0.93 -11.09
N GLU A 82 -26.38 0.28 -11.62
CA GLU A 82 -26.89 0.54 -12.95
C GLU A 82 -25.91 -0.02 -13.98
N LEU A 83 -26.41 -0.68 -15.02
CA LEU A 83 -25.58 -1.25 -16.07
C LEU A 83 -25.65 -0.34 -17.29
N ASP A 84 -24.64 0.52 -17.43
CA ASP A 84 -24.47 1.37 -18.61
C ASP A 84 -24.24 0.48 -19.83
N GLN A 85 -24.91 0.81 -20.94
CA GLN A 85 -24.88 0.00 -22.15
C GLN A 85 -24.27 0.78 -23.32
N VAL A 86 -23.41 0.10 -24.07
CA VAL A 86 -23.08 0.54 -25.43
C VAL A 86 -24.19 0.10 -26.38
N PRO A 87 -24.65 0.96 -27.32
CA PRO A 87 -25.70 0.60 -28.27
C PRO A 87 -25.39 -0.70 -29.02
N GLY A 88 -26.21 -1.73 -28.80
CA GLY A 88 -26.04 -3.07 -29.38
C GLY A 88 -27.28 -3.58 -30.11
N PRO A 89 -27.17 -4.68 -30.88
CA PRO A 89 -28.31 -5.34 -31.50
C PRO A 89 -29.14 -6.15 -30.50
N ASP A 90 -28.53 -6.58 -29.38
CA ASP A 90 -29.16 -7.38 -28.34
C ASP A 90 -29.77 -6.46 -27.28
N VAL A 91 -30.89 -6.87 -26.69
CA VAL A 91 -31.34 -6.28 -25.43
C VAL A 91 -30.27 -6.69 -24.41
N LEU A 92 -29.76 -5.78 -23.57
CA LEU A 92 -28.88 -6.08 -22.42
C LEU A 92 -29.50 -5.66 -21.05
N PRO A 93 -29.13 -6.29 -19.90
CA PRO A 93 -29.74 -5.99 -18.61
C PRO A 93 -29.36 -4.57 -18.20
N GLU A 94 -30.23 -3.92 -17.43
CA GLU A 94 -30.08 -2.51 -17.06
C GLU A 94 -29.63 -2.34 -15.60
N GLU A 95 -29.73 -3.37 -14.77
CA GLU A 95 -29.44 -3.28 -13.34
C GLU A 95 -28.90 -4.60 -12.79
N LEU A 96 -27.87 -4.50 -11.95
CA LEU A 96 -27.35 -5.58 -11.11
C LEU A 96 -27.70 -5.25 -9.66
N ILE A 97 -28.35 -6.17 -8.97
CA ILE A 97 -28.75 -6.02 -7.57
C ILE A 97 -28.23 -7.20 -6.77
N ILE A 98 -27.53 -6.90 -5.69
CA ILE A 98 -27.23 -7.88 -4.65
C ILE A 98 -28.15 -7.58 -3.49
N SER A 99 -28.81 -8.59 -2.94
CA SER A 99 -29.56 -8.45 -1.70
C SER A 99 -29.28 -9.62 -0.77
N GLY A 100 -29.14 -9.31 0.52
CA GLY A 100 -28.74 -10.24 1.56
C GLY A 100 -29.76 -10.31 2.68
N GLY A 101 -29.75 -11.44 3.39
CA GLY A 101 -30.49 -11.64 4.63
C GLY A 101 -29.76 -12.63 5.53
N GLN A 102 -29.74 -12.35 6.84
CA GLN A 102 -29.09 -13.19 7.83
C GLN A 102 -30.10 -13.66 8.88
N SER A 103 -29.96 -14.90 9.34
CA SER A 103 -30.71 -15.45 10.47
C SER A 103 -29.90 -16.54 11.15
N GLU A 104 -29.80 -16.48 12.49
CA GLU A 104 -29.21 -17.56 13.31
C GLU A 104 -27.78 -17.97 12.91
N GLY A 105 -26.96 -17.02 12.45
CA GLY A 105 -25.58 -17.28 12.01
C GLY A 105 -25.45 -17.75 10.55
N VAL A 106 -26.56 -18.04 9.88
CA VAL A 106 -26.64 -18.37 8.45
C VAL A 106 -26.87 -17.08 7.65
N GLY A 107 -25.99 -16.80 6.69
CA GLY A 107 -26.16 -15.69 5.74
C GLY A 107 -26.61 -16.21 4.37
N ALA A 108 -27.66 -15.62 3.81
CA ALA A 108 -28.14 -15.91 2.46
C ALA A 108 -28.16 -14.64 1.60
N HIS A 109 -27.80 -14.76 0.33
CA HIS A 109 -27.78 -13.65 -0.63
C HIS A 109 -28.31 -14.09 -1.98
N VAL A 110 -28.77 -13.11 -2.74
CA VAL A 110 -29.09 -13.28 -4.14
C VAL A 110 -28.49 -12.14 -4.93
N CYS A 111 -27.92 -12.50 -6.08
CA CYS A 111 -27.42 -11.61 -7.10
C CYS A 111 -28.38 -11.69 -8.30
N VAL A 112 -28.89 -10.55 -8.72
CA VAL A 112 -29.99 -10.44 -9.69
C VAL A 112 -29.55 -9.52 -10.81
N LEU A 113 -29.66 -9.99 -12.05
CA LEU A 113 -29.62 -9.13 -13.23
C LEU A 113 -31.05 -8.81 -13.65
N SER A 114 -31.44 -7.54 -13.53
CA SER A 114 -32.74 -7.03 -13.98
C SER A 114 -32.61 -6.36 -15.34
N TRP A 115 -33.59 -6.63 -16.19
CA TRP A 115 -33.65 -6.15 -17.56
C TRP A 115 -34.42 -4.85 -17.76
N GLU A 116 -35.11 -4.42 -16.71
CA GLU A 116 -35.77 -3.13 -16.62
C GLU A 116 -35.43 -2.58 -15.24
N LYS A 117 -34.91 -1.35 -15.20
CA LYS A 117 -34.56 -0.71 -13.94
C LYS A 117 -35.75 -0.66 -13.02
N GLY A 118 -35.53 -1.15 -11.81
CA GLY A 118 -36.48 -0.94 -10.76
C GLY A 118 -37.68 -1.86 -10.72
N VAL A 119 -37.67 -2.91 -11.52
CA VAL A 119 -38.63 -4.01 -11.43
C VAL A 119 -38.48 -4.82 -10.15
N VAL A 120 -37.28 -4.86 -9.58
CA VAL A 120 -36.94 -5.73 -8.44
C VAL A 120 -36.85 -4.91 -7.15
N ASP A 121 -37.66 -5.28 -6.16
CA ASP A 121 -37.67 -4.66 -4.83
C ASP A 121 -36.68 -5.37 -3.88
N PRO A 122 -35.56 -4.73 -3.49
CA PRO A 122 -34.54 -5.35 -2.65
C PRO A 122 -35.02 -5.65 -1.22
N PHE A 123 -35.96 -4.87 -0.67
CA PHE A 123 -36.44 -5.09 0.71
C PHE A 123 -37.34 -6.32 0.80
N LYS A 124 -38.18 -6.54 -0.22
CA LYS A 124 -38.94 -7.79 -0.32
C LYS A 124 -38.00 -8.99 -0.46
N ILE A 125 -36.92 -8.84 -1.23
CA ILE A 125 -35.93 -9.91 -1.37
C ILE A 125 -35.22 -10.20 -0.04
N ASP A 126 -34.78 -9.20 0.72
CA ASP A 126 -34.20 -9.38 2.08
C ASP A 126 -35.14 -10.19 2.98
N ASP A 127 -36.43 -9.87 3.01
CA ASP A 127 -37.41 -10.62 3.80
C ASP A 127 -37.53 -12.10 3.38
N HIS A 128 -37.40 -12.39 2.09
CA HIS A 128 -37.33 -13.75 1.57
C HIS A 128 -36.00 -14.43 1.90
N MET A 129 -34.88 -13.71 1.83
CA MET A 129 -33.54 -14.20 2.18
C MET A 129 -33.44 -14.56 3.66
N LYS A 130 -34.01 -13.77 4.56
CA LYS A 130 -34.06 -14.12 6.00
C LYS A 130 -34.86 -15.39 6.25
N LYS A 131 -36.01 -15.55 5.59
CA LYS A 131 -36.81 -16.78 5.68
C LYS A 131 -36.04 -17.99 5.16
N LEU A 132 -35.25 -17.80 4.10
CA LEU A 132 -34.35 -18.83 3.58
C LEU A 132 -33.27 -19.16 4.60
N ALA A 133 -32.52 -18.17 5.07
CA ALA A 133 -31.45 -18.32 6.05
C ALA A 133 -31.93 -19.07 7.29
N LYS A 134 -33.11 -18.70 7.80
CA LYS A 134 -33.74 -19.41 8.91
C LYS A 134 -34.05 -20.87 8.57
N LYS A 135 -34.63 -21.15 7.41
CA LYS A 135 -34.94 -22.54 7.02
C LYS A 135 -33.68 -23.37 6.80
N ILE A 136 -32.60 -22.78 6.28
CA ILE A 136 -31.30 -23.43 6.16
C ILE A 136 -30.79 -23.78 7.56
N SER A 137 -30.83 -22.83 8.51
CA SER A 137 -30.50 -23.05 9.93
C SER A 137 -31.33 -24.20 10.54
N ASP A 138 -32.66 -24.18 10.36
CA ASP A 138 -33.56 -25.23 10.86
C ASP A 138 -33.20 -26.62 10.29
N ILE A 139 -32.87 -26.70 8.99
CA ILE A 139 -32.47 -27.96 8.34
C ILE A 139 -31.10 -28.41 8.83
N GLU A 140 -30.17 -27.48 9.00
CA GLU A 140 -28.82 -27.74 9.49
C GLU A 140 -28.86 -28.29 10.92
N GLN A 141 -29.65 -27.66 11.78
CA GLN A 141 -29.90 -28.15 13.14
C GLN A 141 -30.51 -29.56 13.11
N ALA A 142 -31.48 -29.81 12.22
CA ALA A 142 -32.06 -31.16 12.08
C ALA A 142 -31.04 -32.20 11.59
N ILE A 143 -30.09 -31.85 10.71
CA ILE A 143 -29.01 -32.74 10.27
C ILE A 143 -28.14 -33.14 11.47
N VAL A 144 -27.75 -32.14 12.27
CA VAL A 144 -26.92 -32.34 13.47
C VAL A 144 -27.66 -33.16 14.53
N GLU A 145 -28.92 -32.84 14.81
CA GLU A 145 -29.73 -33.53 15.83
C GLU A 145 -30.06 -34.99 15.48
N ASN A 146 -30.03 -35.36 14.19
CA ASN A 146 -30.34 -36.71 13.73
C ASN A 146 -29.07 -37.55 13.40
N ASP A 147 -27.88 -37.10 13.80
CA ASP A 147 -26.58 -37.76 13.51
C ASP A 147 -26.38 -38.10 12.02
N VAL A 148 -26.92 -37.26 11.12
CA VAL A 148 -26.67 -37.38 9.69
C VAL A 148 -25.27 -36.84 9.39
N SER A 149 -24.49 -37.59 8.59
CA SER A 149 -23.16 -37.14 8.17
C SER A 149 -23.26 -35.82 7.42
N TYR A 150 -22.69 -34.77 8.01
CA TYR A 150 -22.81 -33.40 7.54
C TYR A 150 -22.22 -33.23 6.12
N ASP A 151 -20.99 -33.72 5.91
CA ASP A 151 -20.25 -33.52 4.66
C ASP A 151 -20.80 -34.32 3.48
N THR A 152 -21.34 -35.51 3.72
CA THR A 152 -21.82 -36.40 2.65
C THR A 152 -23.29 -36.20 2.35
N ASP A 153 -24.15 -36.30 3.37
CA ASP A 153 -25.60 -36.33 3.20
C ASP A 153 -26.23 -34.98 3.55
N GLY A 154 -25.74 -34.32 4.61
CA GLY A 154 -26.23 -33.02 5.07
C GLY A 154 -26.11 -31.92 4.00
N LEU A 155 -24.91 -31.71 3.47
CA LEU A 155 -24.66 -30.74 2.40
C LEU A 155 -25.47 -31.05 1.14
N THR A 156 -25.66 -32.33 0.80
CA THR A 156 -26.49 -32.74 -0.35
C THR A 156 -27.96 -32.34 -0.17
N VAL A 157 -28.51 -32.50 1.03
CA VAL A 157 -29.88 -32.07 1.36
C VAL A 157 -30.00 -30.55 1.27
N LEU A 158 -29.04 -29.83 1.85
CA LEU A 158 -29.01 -28.37 1.84
C LEU A 158 -28.90 -27.80 0.43
N ARG A 159 -28.05 -28.36 -0.44
CA ARG A 159 -27.95 -27.97 -1.87
C ARG A 159 -29.27 -28.15 -2.60
N ARG A 160 -29.89 -29.33 -2.48
CA ARG A 160 -31.20 -29.59 -3.13
C ARG A 160 -32.30 -28.64 -2.64
N PHE A 161 -32.26 -28.25 -1.37
CA PHE A 161 -33.18 -27.26 -0.83
C PHE A 161 -32.92 -25.87 -1.42
N ASN A 162 -31.65 -25.47 -1.50
CA ASN A 162 -31.19 -24.23 -2.12
C ASN A 162 -31.64 -24.13 -3.59
N ASP A 163 -31.42 -25.18 -4.39
CA ASP A 163 -31.80 -25.22 -5.81
C ASP A 163 -33.30 -25.05 -6.00
N ARG A 164 -34.11 -25.76 -5.19
CA ARG A 164 -35.57 -25.65 -5.23
C ARG A 164 -36.02 -24.24 -4.87
N PHE A 165 -35.38 -23.64 -3.88
CA PHE A 165 -35.72 -22.29 -3.46
C PHE A 165 -35.34 -21.25 -4.53
N ASN A 166 -34.16 -21.38 -5.15
CA ASN A 166 -33.76 -20.50 -6.25
C ASN A 166 -34.75 -20.58 -7.42
N ASN A 167 -35.23 -21.78 -7.77
CA ASN A 167 -36.31 -21.95 -8.76
C ASN A 167 -37.60 -21.22 -8.35
N VAL A 168 -37.98 -21.30 -7.06
CA VAL A 168 -39.18 -20.62 -6.55
C VAL A 168 -39.02 -19.10 -6.61
N ILE A 169 -37.88 -18.57 -6.16
CA ILE A 169 -37.59 -17.14 -6.22
C ILE A 169 -37.55 -16.66 -7.66
N TYR A 170 -36.86 -17.37 -8.55
CA TYR A 170 -36.80 -17.04 -9.97
C TYR A 170 -38.21 -16.88 -10.57
N VAL A 171 -39.09 -17.85 -10.33
CA VAL A 171 -40.49 -17.80 -10.80
C VAL A 171 -41.27 -16.67 -10.13
N GLN A 172 -41.04 -16.43 -8.84
CA GLN A 172 -41.69 -15.35 -8.09
C GLN A 172 -41.25 -13.96 -8.60
N MET A 173 -39.98 -13.78 -8.96
CA MET A 173 -39.45 -12.56 -9.54
C MET A 173 -40.03 -12.27 -10.93
N MET A 174 -40.42 -13.32 -11.67
CA MET A 174 -41.17 -13.17 -12.92
C MET A 174 -42.64 -12.77 -12.72
N ASP A 175 -43.17 -12.87 -11.50
CA ASP A 175 -44.55 -12.47 -11.18
C ASP A 175 -44.63 -10.98 -10.85
N ARG A 176 -45.77 -10.35 -11.18
CA ARG A 176 -46.04 -8.91 -10.94
C ARG A 176 -46.01 -8.51 -9.46
N GLN A 177 -45.92 -9.46 -8.53
CA GLN A 177 -45.88 -9.19 -7.09
C GLN A 177 -44.52 -8.64 -6.61
N PHE A 178 -43.44 -8.92 -7.35
CA PHE A 178 -42.12 -8.32 -7.13
C PHE A 178 -41.96 -6.99 -7.88
N GLN A 179 -42.79 -6.75 -8.91
CA GLN A 179 -42.97 -5.46 -9.61
C GLN A 179 -43.74 -4.45 -8.73
N GLY A 180 -43.09 -3.93 -7.69
CA GLY A 180 -43.59 -2.76 -6.98
C GLY A 180 -43.22 -1.48 -7.75
N SER A 181 -44.11 -0.49 -7.80
CA SER A 181 -43.67 0.87 -8.11
C SER A 181 -42.61 1.27 -7.08
N TRP A 182 -41.48 1.81 -7.54
CA TRP A 182 -40.38 2.39 -6.75
C TRP A 182 -40.79 3.28 -5.57
N ASP A 183 -42.04 3.72 -5.53
CA ASP A 183 -42.62 4.62 -4.54
C ASP A 183 -43.15 3.96 -3.25
N SER A 184 -43.15 2.63 -3.09
CA SER A 184 -43.96 2.05 -2.00
C SER A 184 -43.31 1.87 -0.61
N LEU A 185 -41.98 1.94 -0.41
CA LEU A 185 -41.34 2.09 0.93
C LEU A 185 -39.83 2.47 0.82
N VAL A 186 -39.16 3.38 1.55
CA VAL A 186 -39.48 4.52 2.45
C VAL A 186 -38.28 5.51 2.57
N LEU A 187 -37.09 5.27 2.00
CA LEU A 187 -35.90 6.13 2.20
C LEU A 187 -35.34 6.73 0.91
N LYS A 188 -35.63 8.02 0.70
CA LYS A 188 -34.99 8.84 -0.33
C LYS A 188 -33.70 9.45 0.23
N PRO A 189 -32.77 9.93 -0.61
CA PRO A 189 -31.61 10.71 -0.15
C PRO A 189 -32.02 11.89 0.75
N GLU A 190 -33.18 12.49 0.46
CA GLU A 190 -33.82 13.56 1.25
C GLU A 190 -34.21 13.15 2.68
N HIS A 191 -34.31 11.85 2.95
CA HIS A 191 -34.80 11.28 4.21
C HIS A 191 -33.65 10.88 5.14
N VAL A 192 -32.41 11.15 4.75
CA VAL A 192 -31.19 10.65 5.38
C VAL A 192 -30.31 11.84 5.75
N ASP A 193 -29.79 11.83 6.97
CA ASP A 193 -28.81 12.81 7.42
C ASP A 193 -27.43 12.43 6.91
N ASN A 194 -26.84 13.26 6.06
CA ASN A 194 -25.50 13.02 5.51
C ASN A 194 -24.44 13.09 6.60
N GLU A 195 -23.66 12.03 6.75
CA GLU A 195 -22.62 11.88 7.77
C GLU A 195 -21.22 12.06 7.20
N ALA A 196 -21.00 11.54 6.00
CA ALA A 196 -19.72 11.58 5.32
C ALA A 196 -19.94 11.75 3.82
N ILE A 197 -19.12 12.61 3.21
CA ILE A 197 -19.03 12.79 1.77
C ILE A 197 -17.57 12.52 1.39
N ILE A 198 -17.37 11.55 0.51
CA ILE A 198 -16.04 11.13 0.08
C ILE A 198 -15.95 11.34 -1.42
N LYS A 199 -15.02 12.17 -1.85
CA LYS A 199 -14.75 12.41 -3.27
C LYS A 199 -13.53 11.60 -3.68
N LEU A 200 -13.67 10.82 -4.73
CA LEU A 200 -12.66 9.91 -5.23
C LEU A 200 -12.39 10.23 -6.70
N SER A 201 -11.12 10.18 -7.09
CA SER A 201 -10.77 10.14 -8.51
C SER A 201 -11.03 8.73 -9.02
N TYR A 202 -11.82 8.64 -10.09
CA TYR A 202 -12.20 7.37 -10.70
C TYR A 202 -11.83 7.36 -12.19
N SER A 203 -11.62 6.16 -12.72
CA SER A 203 -11.50 5.91 -14.16
C SER A 203 -12.21 4.62 -14.53
N ASP A 204 -12.65 4.53 -15.78
CA ASP A 204 -13.15 3.27 -16.33
C ASP A 204 -11.98 2.34 -16.65
N ASP A 205 -11.99 1.18 -16.01
CA ASP A 205 -10.97 0.16 -16.17
C ASP A 205 -11.46 -0.95 -17.11
N PHE A 206 -10.81 -0.99 -18.27
CA PHE A 206 -11.07 -1.93 -19.36
C PHE A 206 -10.10 -3.11 -19.38
N THR A 207 -9.26 -3.28 -18.35
CA THR A 207 -8.31 -4.42 -18.28
C THR A 207 -8.99 -5.79 -18.21
N MET A 208 -10.28 -5.81 -17.88
CA MET A 208 -11.13 -7.01 -17.87
C MET A 208 -12.44 -6.70 -18.57
N LEU A 209 -13.06 -7.73 -19.17
CA LEU A 209 -14.40 -7.65 -19.74
C LEU A 209 -15.39 -8.46 -18.87
N PRO A 210 -16.52 -7.87 -18.47
CA PRO A 210 -16.93 -6.48 -18.69
C PRO A 210 -16.03 -5.45 -17.99
N PRO A 211 -15.93 -4.22 -18.52
CA PRO A 211 -15.20 -3.14 -17.86
C PRO A 211 -15.90 -2.73 -16.55
N GLY A 212 -15.23 -1.93 -15.74
CA GLY A 212 -15.78 -1.46 -14.47
C GLY A 212 -15.04 -0.27 -13.89
N PRO A 213 -15.59 0.37 -12.85
CA PRO A 213 -14.94 1.50 -12.22
C PRO A 213 -13.68 1.03 -11.46
N LYS A 214 -12.61 1.79 -11.57
CA LYS A 214 -11.39 1.67 -10.76
C LYS A 214 -11.16 2.97 -10.00
N ILE A 215 -10.97 2.85 -8.70
CA ILE A 215 -10.69 3.99 -7.84
C ILE A 215 -9.19 4.24 -7.81
N ILE A 216 -8.75 5.44 -8.18
CA ILE A 216 -7.33 5.81 -8.26
C ILE A 216 -6.86 6.35 -6.91
N LYS A 217 -7.51 7.42 -6.42
CA LYS A 217 -7.14 8.07 -5.16
C LYS A 217 -8.30 8.81 -4.52
N ARG A 218 -8.20 9.03 -3.22
CA ARG A 218 -9.12 9.88 -2.46
C ARG A 218 -8.76 11.35 -2.67
N LEU A 219 -9.72 12.15 -3.14
CA LEU A 219 -9.56 13.59 -3.36
C LEU A 219 -9.94 14.38 -2.10
N SER A 220 -11.05 14.03 -1.47
CA SER A 220 -11.45 14.61 -0.18
C SER A 220 -12.25 13.63 0.68
N HIS A 221 -12.26 13.90 1.98
CA HIS A 221 -13.09 13.22 2.96
C HIS A 221 -13.69 14.29 3.88
N GLU A 222 -14.98 14.54 3.71
CA GLU A 222 -15.72 15.52 4.49
C GLU A 222 -16.65 14.80 5.47
N LEU A 223 -16.47 15.07 6.76
CA LEU A 223 -17.34 14.56 7.81
C LEU A 223 -18.25 15.68 8.31
N LEU A 224 -19.55 15.41 8.31
CA LEU A 224 -20.62 16.37 8.59
C LEU A 224 -21.29 16.06 9.94
N LEU A 225 -21.67 17.11 10.64
CA LEU A 225 -22.57 17.02 11.79
C LEU A 225 -23.98 17.42 11.32
N PRO A 226 -25.01 16.67 11.68
CA PRO A 226 -26.38 17.07 11.40
C PRO A 226 -26.78 18.30 12.23
N GLU A 227 -27.81 19.02 11.78
CA GLU A 227 -28.38 20.12 12.53
C GLU A 227 -29.20 19.58 13.72
N GLY A 228 -28.99 20.11 14.92
CA GLY A 228 -29.70 19.64 16.11
C GLY A 228 -29.17 20.18 17.42
N SER A 229 -29.77 19.74 18.52
CA SER A 229 -29.22 19.99 19.86
C SER A 229 -27.99 19.12 20.11
N GLU A 230 -27.06 19.59 20.96
CA GLU A 230 -25.83 18.83 21.29
C GLU A 230 -26.13 17.40 21.76
N ASP A 231 -27.17 17.22 22.59
CA ASP A 231 -27.56 15.90 23.10
C ASP A 231 -28.03 14.96 21.98
N LEU A 232 -28.78 15.50 21.03
CA LEU A 232 -29.28 14.76 19.87
C LEU A 232 -28.12 14.35 18.94
N ILE A 233 -27.19 15.28 18.66
CA ILE A 233 -26.02 15.04 17.81
C ILE A 233 -25.08 13.99 18.44
N VAL A 234 -24.83 14.10 19.75
CA VAL A 234 -24.00 13.12 20.48
C VAL A 234 -24.65 11.74 20.48
N ASN A 235 -25.99 11.66 20.58
CA ASN A 235 -26.69 10.38 20.51
C ASN A 235 -26.66 9.79 19.09
N HIS A 236 -26.85 10.63 18.06
CA HIS A 236 -26.70 10.25 16.65
C HIS A 236 -25.31 9.67 16.36
N PHE A 237 -24.25 10.20 16.98
CA PHE A 237 -22.87 9.70 16.82
C PHE A 237 -22.71 8.20 17.13
N ARG A 238 -23.56 7.62 18.01
CA ARG A 238 -23.57 6.17 18.33
C ARG A 238 -24.03 5.29 17.18
N HIS A 239 -24.66 5.91 16.19
CA HIS A 239 -25.29 5.28 15.05
C HIS A 239 -24.57 5.64 13.75
N ARG A 240 -23.49 6.41 13.74
CA ARG A 240 -22.74 6.72 12.52
C ARG A 240 -21.89 5.55 12.03
N ILE A 241 -21.50 5.57 10.75
CA ILE A 241 -20.41 4.72 10.24
C ILE A 241 -19.09 5.43 10.53
N LEU A 242 -18.18 4.77 11.25
CA LEU A 242 -17.03 5.43 11.88
C LEU A 242 -15.69 4.93 11.37
N THR A 243 -15.54 3.61 11.18
CA THR A 243 -14.26 2.96 10.93
C THR A 243 -13.71 3.20 9.51
N PRO A 244 -12.39 3.40 9.35
CA PRO A 244 -11.74 3.46 8.04
C PRO A 244 -11.99 2.23 7.17
N THR A 245 -12.03 1.04 7.77
CA THR A 245 -12.28 -0.22 7.04
C THR A 245 -13.68 -0.26 6.42
N ALA A 246 -14.72 0.17 7.15
CA ALA A 246 -16.07 0.25 6.60
C ALA A 246 -16.16 1.27 5.46
N ILE A 247 -15.58 2.46 5.67
CA ILE A 247 -15.55 3.50 4.64
C ILE A 247 -14.79 3.01 3.40
N HIS A 248 -13.65 2.34 3.55
CA HIS A 248 -12.92 1.76 2.43
C HIS A 248 -13.73 0.68 1.71
N THR A 249 -14.42 -0.19 2.44
CA THR A 249 -15.31 -1.22 1.86
C THR A 249 -16.40 -0.57 1.00
N LEU A 250 -17.07 0.46 1.52
CA LEU A 250 -18.15 1.16 0.83
C LEU A 250 -17.65 2.02 -0.34
N ALA A 251 -16.52 2.68 -0.18
CA ALA A 251 -16.00 3.65 -1.14
C ALA A 251 -15.16 3.01 -2.27
N HIS A 252 -14.47 1.89 -2.00
CA HIS A 252 -13.59 1.23 -2.98
C HIS A 252 -14.11 -0.15 -3.40
N LYS A 253 -14.45 -1.03 -2.44
CA LYS A 253 -14.80 -2.43 -2.76
C LYS A 253 -16.16 -2.55 -3.43
N VAL A 254 -17.16 -1.79 -2.99
CA VAL A 254 -18.49 -1.80 -3.61
C VAL A 254 -18.42 -1.39 -5.09
N PRO A 255 -17.82 -0.25 -5.49
CA PRO A 255 -17.68 0.08 -6.91
C PRO A 255 -17.02 -1.03 -7.74
N GLU A 256 -15.93 -1.63 -7.25
CA GLU A 256 -15.13 -2.60 -8.01
C GLU A 256 -15.78 -4.00 -8.12
N ILE A 257 -16.54 -4.43 -7.12
CA ILE A 257 -17.10 -5.80 -7.06
C ILE A 257 -18.18 -6.06 -8.10
N GLY A 258 -18.94 -5.04 -8.49
CA GLY A 258 -19.96 -5.17 -9.55
C GLY A 258 -19.36 -5.75 -10.84
N ARG A 259 -18.14 -5.32 -11.19
CA ARG A 259 -17.38 -5.85 -12.34
C ARG A 259 -17.04 -7.33 -12.16
N ALA A 260 -16.50 -7.71 -11.01
CA ALA A 260 -16.07 -9.08 -10.74
C ALA A 260 -17.25 -10.07 -10.81
N ILE A 261 -18.42 -9.67 -10.27
CA ILE A 261 -19.64 -10.47 -10.34
C ILE A 261 -20.11 -10.62 -11.78
N LEU A 262 -20.16 -9.51 -12.53
CA LEU A 262 -20.56 -9.58 -13.94
C LEU A 262 -19.61 -10.42 -14.78
N ALA A 263 -18.30 -10.34 -14.54
CA ALA A 263 -17.30 -11.16 -15.24
C ALA A 263 -17.54 -12.66 -15.03
N GLU A 264 -17.83 -13.06 -13.78
CA GLU A 264 -18.14 -14.44 -13.44
C GLU A 264 -19.43 -14.91 -14.15
N VAL A 265 -20.50 -14.10 -14.11
CA VAL A 265 -21.74 -14.43 -14.83
C VAL A 265 -21.50 -14.49 -16.34
N ASN A 266 -20.80 -13.51 -16.90
CA ASN A 266 -20.52 -13.38 -18.34
C ASN A 266 -19.74 -14.58 -18.89
N THR A 267 -18.84 -15.16 -18.08
CA THR A 267 -18.05 -16.33 -18.45
C THR A 267 -18.94 -17.50 -18.89
N TYR A 268 -20.12 -17.67 -18.27
CA TYR A 268 -21.04 -18.78 -18.52
C TYR A 268 -22.38 -18.37 -19.16
N ALA A 269 -22.70 -17.08 -19.24
CA ALA A 269 -23.94 -16.55 -19.81
C ALA A 269 -23.95 -16.54 -21.34
N TYR A 270 -23.77 -17.71 -21.96
CA TYR A 270 -23.80 -17.89 -23.40
C TYR A 270 -24.54 -19.17 -23.82
N SER A 271 -24.87 -19.26 -25.12
CA SER A 271 -25.50 -20.43 -25.73
C SER A 271 -24.45 -21.45 -26.17
N ALA A 272 -24.48 -22.66 -25.64
CA ALA A 272 -23.57 -23.73 -26.06
C ALA A 272 -23.70 -24.01 -27.57
N GLU A 273 -24.93 -24.01 -28.08
CA GLU A 273 -25.24 -24.20 -29.50
C GLU A 273 -24.51 -23.19 -30.39
N GLU A 274 -24.48 -21.92 -29.99
CA GLU A 274 -23.82 -20.85 -30.76
C GLU A 274 -22.31 -21.07 -30.88
N VAL A 275 -21.68 -21.52 -29.79
CA VAL A 275 -20.24 -21.84 -29.73
C VAL A 275 -19.92 -23.06 -30.57
N ASP A 276 -20.73 -24.11 -30.47
CA ASP A 276 -20.53 -25.36 -31.23
C ASP A 276 -20.59 -25.06 -32.74
N ILE A 277 -21.60 -24.30 -33.18
CA ILE A 277 -21.76 -23.88 -34.58
C ILE A 277 -20.57 -23.02 -35.05
N ALA A 278 -20.14 -22.06 -34.24
CA ALA A 278 -19.01 -21.20 -34.58
C ALA A 278 -17.70 -22.00 -34.68
N ARG A 279 -17.50 -22.99 -33.80
CA ARG A 279 -16.38 -23.93 -33.87
C ARG A 279 -16.41 -24.73 -35.16
N THR A 280 -17.55 -25.29 -35.54
CA THR A 280 -17.71 -26.00 -36.82
C THR A 280 -17.41 -25.08 -38.02
N ALA A 281 -17.82 -23.81 -37.94
CA ALA A 281 -17.55 -22.82 -38.99
C ALA A 281 -16.05 -22.49 -39.09
N ILE A 282 -15.36 -22.34 -37.95
CA ILE A 282 -13.90 -22.14 -37.88
C ILE A 282 -13.13 -23.35 -38.45
N GLU A 283 -13.52 -24.57 -38.09
CA GLU A 283 -12.90 -25.78 -38.61
C GLU A 283 -13.07 -25.89 -40.13
N SER A 284 -14.25 -25.53 -40.63
CA SER A 284 -14.54 -25.50 -42.06
C SER A 284 -13.75 -24.40 -42.77
N LEU A 285 -13.61 -23.22 -42.16
CA LEU A 285 -12.77 -22.14 -42.66
C LEU A 285 -11.30 -22.58 -42.76
N SER A 286 -10.77 -23.23 -41.72
CA SER A 286 -9.39 -23.73 -41.68
C SER A 286 -9.13 -24.75 -42.79
N LYS A 287 -10.10 -25.64 -43.06
CA LYS A 287 -10.04 -26.58 -44.20
C LYS A 287 -10.11 -25.87 -45.55
N TYR A 288 -10.93 -24.82 -45.66
CA TYR A 288 -11.09 -24.04 -46.90
C TYR A 288 -9.83 -23.25 -47.25
N ILE A 289 -9.21 -22.60 -46.26
CA ILE A 289 -7.96 -21.85 -46.45
C ILE A 289 -6.77 -22.81 -46.66
N GLY A 290 -6.81 -23.99 -46.04
CA GLY A 290 -5.75 -25.00 -46.09
C GLY A 290 -4.63 -24.80 -45.06
N THR A 291 -4.71 -23.73 -44.26
CA THR A 291 -3.81 -23.45 -43.13
C THR A 291 -4.61 -22.95 -41.93
N GLY A 292 -4.16 -23.27 -40.72
CA GLY A 292 -4.72 -22.72 -39.47
C GLY A 292 -4.05 -21.43 -39.00
N VAL A 293 -3.00 -20.99 -39.72
CA VAL A 293 -2.18 -19.83 -39.39
C VAL A 293 -2.06 -18.96 -40.64
N VAL A 294 -2.22 -17.65 -40.45
CA VAL A 294 -2.10 -16.65 -41.52
C VAL A 294 -1.16 -15.54 -41.08
N THR A 295 -0.38 -15.02 -42.01
CA THR A 295 0.54 -13.90 -41.76
C THR A 295 -0.10 -12.55 -42.05
N VAL A 296 0.42 -11.48 -41.45
CA VAL A 296 -0.07 -10.10 -41.64
C VAL A 296 0.05 -9.63 -43.12
N ASP A 297 0.95 -10.21 -43.91
CA ASP A 297 1.07 -9.88 -45.34
C ASP A 297 -0.03 -10.53 -46.21
N GLU A 298 -0.67 -11.59 -45.72
CA GLU A 298 -1.72 -12.34 -46.41
C GLU A 298 -3.14 -11.83 -46.09
N LEU A 299 -3.24 -10.73 -45.34
CA LEU A 299 -4.51 -10.17 -44.83
C LEU A 299 -5.52 -9.80 -45.92
N SER A 300 -5.04 -9.18 -47.00
CA SER A 300 -5.91 -8.81 -48.13
C SER A 300 -6.51 -10.03 -48.81
N ASP A 301 -5.70 -11.08 -48.96
CA ASP A 301 -6.07 -12.31 -49.63
C ASP A 301 -7.03 -13.11 -48.73
N LEU A 302 -6.77 -13.15 -47.42
CA LEU A 302 -7.67 -13.75 -46.44
C LEU A 302 -9.04 -13.06 -46.40
N ARG A 303 -9.09 -11.72 -46.45
CA ARG A 303 -10.34 -10.97 -46.43
C ARG A 303 -11.23 -11.29 -47.64
N SER A 304 -10.64 -11.45 -48.82
CA SER A 304 -11.38 -11.87 -50.02
C SER A 304 -11.91 -13.31 -49.88
N LYS A 305 -11.05 -14.26 -49.48
CA LYS A 305 -11.44 -15.66 -49.24
C LYS A 305 -12.50 -15.82 -48.15
N ALA A 306 -12.44 -14.99 -47.10
CA ALA A 306 -13.43 -14.99 -46.03
C ALA A 306 -14.82 -14.58 -46.51
N SER A 307 -14.90 -13.59 -47.40
CA SER A 307 -16.18 -13.18 -47.99
C SER A 307 -16.79 -14.31 -48.82
N ASP A 308 -16.00 -14.96 -49.66
CA ASP A 308 -16.42 -16.10 -50.48
C ASP A 308 -16.87 -17.29 -49.60
N PHE A 309 -16.13 -17.55 -48.52
CA PHE A 309 -16.49 -18.61 -47.56
C PHE A 309 -17.82 -18.37 -46.86
N VAL A 310 -18.17 -17.12 -46.53
CA VAL A 310 -19.47 -16.83 -45.89
C VAL A 310 -20.64 -17.07 -46.83
N GLU A 311 -20.48 -16.88 -48.13
CA GLU A 311 -21.53 -17.28 -49.10
C GLU A 311 -21.78 -18.79 -49.06
N HIS A 312 -20.71 -19.59 -48.98
CA HIS A 312 -20.82 -21.04 -48.78
C HIS A 312 -21.49 -21.41 -47.45
N LEU A 313 -21.16 -20.73 -46.35
CA LEU A 313 -21.81 -20.95 -45.05
C LEU A 313 -23.31 -20.68 -45.11
N VAL A 314 -23.71 -19.54 -45.69
CA VAL A 314 -25.13 -19.14 -45.79
C VAL A 314 -25.90 -20.16 -46.62
N ASN A 315 -25.37 -20.56 -47.79
CA ASN A 315 -26.00 -21.59 -48.64
C ASN A 315 -26.13 -22.93 -47.90
N ALA A 316 -25.07 -23.37 -47.21
CA ALA A 316 -25.08 -24.61 -46.44
C ALA A 316 -26.13 -24.60 -45.32
N VAL A 317 -26.26 -23.49 -44.58
CA VAL A 317 -27.27 -23.32 -43.52
C VAL A 317 -28.69 -23.34 -44.08
N GLU A 318 -28.92 -22.72 -45.25
CA GLU A 318 -30.23 -22.71 -45.90
C GLU A 318 -30.65 -24.13 -46.31
N VAL A 319 -29.80 -24.86 -47.02
CA VAL A 319 -30.11 -26.24 -47.45
C VAL A 319 -30.22 -27.18 -46.26
N PHE A 320 -29.35 -27.05 -45.25
CA PHE A 320 -29.43 -27.83 -44.02
C PHE A 320 -30.73 -27.58 -43.26
N SER A 321 -31.18 -26.32 -43.17
CA SER A 321 -32.46 -25.95 -42.56
C SER A 321 -33.64 -26.68 -43.23
N GLU A 322 -33.64 -26.77 -44.56
CA GLU A 322 -34.67 -27.50 -45.31
C GLU A 322 -34.65 -29.01 -45.01
N ILE A 323 -33.46 -29.62 -44.95
CA ILE A 323 -33.29 -31.03 -44.61
C ILE A 323 -33.83 -31.32 -43.20
N VAL A 324 -33.46 -30.50 -42.22
CA VAL A 324 -33.89 -30.66 -40.83
C VAL A 324 -35.40 -30.48 -40.70
N GLU A 325 -36.01 -29.48 -41.35
CA GLU A 325 -37.47 -29.30 -41.34
C GLU A 325 -38.21 -30.47 -42.02
N ALA A 326 -37.66 -31.04 -43.10
CA ALA A 326 -38.21 -32.24 -43.72
C ALA A 326 -38.14 -33.44 -42.77
N HIS A 327 -37.03 -33.61 -42.05
CA HIS A 327 -36.87 -34.68 -41.05
C HIS A 327 -37.83 -34.52 -39.86
N ILE A 328 -37.96 -33.30 -39.32
CA ILE A 328 -38.94 -32.97 -38.26
C ILE A 328 -40.36 -33.35 -38.73
N THR A 329 -40.72 -32.96 -39.96
CA THR A 329 -42.04 -33.22 -40.55
C THR A 329 -42.28 -34.71 -40.81
N SER A 330 -41.23 -35.49 -41.06
CA SER A 330 -41.33 -36.95 -41.27
C SER A 330 -41.89 -37.70 -40.05
N GLY A 331 -41.69 -37.17 -38.84
CA GLY A 331 -42.19 -37.76 -37.60
C GLY A 331 -41.61 -39.14 -37.25
N LYS A 332 -40.51 -39.55 -37.91
CA LYS A 332 -39.83 -40.84 -37.66
C LYS A 332 -39.50 -41.01 -36.18
N GLN A 333 -39.71 -42.23 -35.65
CA GLN A 333 -39.43 -42.59 -34.27
C GLN A 333 -38.10 -43.36 -34.22
N LEU A 334 -37.03 -42.71 -33.74
CA LEU A 334 -35.66 -43.24 -33.79
C LEU A 334 -34.93 -42.93 -32.47
N THR A 335 -33.79 -43.56 -32.24
CA THR A 335 -32.85 -43.10 -31.20
C THR A 335 -32.10 -41.86 -31.70
N LEU A 336 -31.53 -41.05 -30.81
CA LEU A 336 -30.77 -39.84 -31.20
C LEU A 336 -29.66 -40.15 -32.21
N ASP A 337 -28.88 -41.22 -32.02
CA ASP A 337 -27.84 -41.62 -32.97
C ASP A 337 -28.42 -42.03 -34.35
N LYS A 338 -29.62 -42.60 -34.40
CA LYS A 338 -30.30 -42.93 -35.66
C LYS A 338 -30.92 -41.71 -36.34
N HIS A 339 -31.28 -40.69 -35.57
CA HIS A 339 -31.65 -39.39 -36.13
C HIS A 339 -30.44 -38.75 -36.82
N LEU A 340 -29.24 -38.83 -36.22
CA LEU A 340 -27.98 -38.41 -36.86
C LEU A 340 -27.74 -39.15 -38.18
N GLU A 341 -27.77 -40.49 -38.16
CA GLU A 341 -27.59 -41.31 -39.37
C GLU A 341 -28.56 -40.91 -40.50
N THR A 342 -29.81 -40.63 -40.14
CA THR A 342 -30.84 -40.21 -41.12
C THR A 342 -30.52 -38.84 -41.70
N LEU A 343 -30.14 -37.86 -40.87
CA LEU A 343 -29.76 -36.53 -41.33
C LEU A 343 -28.52 -36.57 -42.23
N LEU A 344 -27.51 -37.36 -41.87
CA LEU A 344 -26.30 -37.55 -42.68
C LEU A 344 -26.61 -38.19 -44.04
N GLU A 345 -27.54 -39.15 -44.08
CA GLU A 345 -28.00 -39.75 -45.34
C GLU A 345 -28.79 -38.75 -46.19
N ASP A 346 -29.67 -37.95 -45.58
CA ASP A 346 -30.43 -36.91 -46.28
C ASP A 346 -29.51 -35.81 -46.84
N ILE A 347 -28.44 -35.44 -46.12
CA ILE A 347 -27.36 -34.55 -46.63
C ILE A 347 -26.64 -35.20 -47.82
N ARG A 348 -26.35 -36.50 -47.74
CA ARG A 348 -25.70 -37.25 -48.84
C ARG A 348 -26.57 -37.26 -50.10
N LEU A 349 -27.88 -37.46 -49.96
CA LEU A 349 -28.85 -37.47 -51.05
C LEU A 349 -29.06 -36.07 -51.67
N ASN A 350 -28.90 -35.00 -50.90
CA ASN A 350 -28.93 -33.61 -51.37
C ASN A 350 -27.58 -33.12 -51.93
N GLY A 351 -26.65 -34.01 -52.27
CA GLY A 351 -25.31 -33.66 -52.75
C GLY A 351 -25.21 -32.88 -54.08
N HIS A 352 -26.33 -32.57 -54.74
CA HIS A 352 -26.41 -31.67 -55.89
C HIS A 352 -26.58 -30.19 -55.49
N ARG A 353 -26.94 -29.93 -54.22
CA ARG A 353 -27.10 -28.59 -53.64
C ARG A 353 -26.02 -28.24 -52.63
N LEU A 354 -25.27 -29.24 -52.18
CA LEU A 354 -24.17 -29.14 -51.21
C LEU A 354 -22.95 -29.81 -51.81
N GLU A 355 -21.98 -29.02 -52.26
CA GLU A 355 -20.72 -29.50 -52.84
C GLU A 355 -19.50 -29.06 -52.00
N GLY A 356 -18.45 -29.89 -52.00
CA GLY A 356 -17.19 -29.57 -51.32
C GLY A 356 -17.37 -29.18 -49.84
N ILE A 357 -16.96 -27.96 -49.51
CA ILE A 357 -16.93 -27.44 -48.14
C ILE A 357 -18.33 -27.29 -47.52
N GLU A 358 -19.35 -26.97 -48.33
CA GLU A 358 -20.73 -26.78 -47.87
C GLU A 358 -21.30 -28.09 -47.31
N LYS A 359 -20.97 -29.20 -47.97
CA LYS A 359 -21.38 -30.54 -47.54
C LYS A 359 -20.71 -30.95 -46.24
N ASP A 360 -19.43 -30.64 -46.08
CA ASP A 360 -18.70 -31.01 -44.86
C ASP A 360 -19.12 -30.14 -43.67
N PHE A 361 -19.39 -28.86 -43.89
CA PHE A 361 -19.98 -27.99 -42.87
C PHE A 361 -21.39 -28.48 -42.46
N ALA A 362 -22.26 -28.82 -43.42
CA ALA A 362 -23.59 -29.34 -43.13
C ALA A 362 -23.57 -30.67 -42.34
N LYS A 363 -22.58 -31.54 -42.58
CA LYS A 363 -22.39 -32.75 -41.75
C LYS A 363 -22.00 -32.40 -40.32
N GLY A 364 -21.07 -31.46 -40.13
CA GLY A 364 -20.70 -30.99 -38.79
C GLY A 364 -21.91 -30.42 -38.05
N LEU A 365 -22.74 -29.60 -38.70
CA LEU A 365 -23.99 -29.11 -38.12
C LEU A 365 -24.97 -30.25 -37.75
N ALA A 366 -24.99 -31.35 -38.51
CA ALA A 366 -25.83 -32.51 -38.20
C ALA A 366 -25.36 -33.25 -36.95
N GLU A 367 -24.05 -33.30 -36.69
CA GLU A 367 -23.48 -33.86 -35.47
C GLU A 367 -23.84 -32.96 -34.27
N GLU A 368 -23.60 -31.66 -34.38
CA GLU A 368 -23.85 -30.70 -33.30
C GLU A 368 -25.34 -30.54 -32.94
N ILE A 369 -26.26 -30.56 -33.92
CA ILE A 369 -27.70 -30.46 -33.63
C ILE A 369 -28.21 -31.68 -32.83
N VAL A 370 -27.60 -32.85 -33.02
CA VAL A 370 -27.95 -34.06 -32.27
C VAL A 370 -27.33 -34.04 -30.88
N GLU A 371 -26.12 -33.50 -30.72
CA GLU A 371 -25.53 -33.25 -29.40
C GLU A 371 -26.37 -32.24 -28.59
N SER A 372 -26.84 -31.14 -29.20
CA SER A 372 -27.81 -30.23 -28.57
C SER A 372 -29.09 -30.97 -28.14
N GLY A 373 -29.60 -31.89 -28.98
CA GLY A 373 -30.70 -32.80 -28.62
C GLY A 373 -30.41 -33.70 -27.42
N LYS A 374 -29.19 -34.24 -27.30
CA LYS A 374 -28.75 -35.05 -26.15
C LYS A 374 -28.69 -34.23 -24.86
N ARG A 375 -28.26 -32.95 -24.93
CA ARG A 375 -28.22 -32.04 -23.77
C ARG A 375 -29.61 -31.73 -23.22
N GLU A 376 -30.56 -31.38 -24.09
CA GLU A 376 -31.93 -31.03 -23.72
C GLU A 376 -32.78 -32.24 -23.31
N MET A 377 -32.58 -33.39 -23.96
CA MET A 377 -33.35 -34.60 -23.72
C MET A 377 -32.42 -35.79 -23.44
N PRO A 378 -31.93 -35.97 -22.20
CA PRO A 378 -31.12 -37.11 -21.79
C PRO A 378 -31.98 -38.38 -21.63
N ILE A 379 -32.72 -38.75 -22.67
CA ILE A 379 -33.64 -39.90 -22.67
C ILE A 379 -32.93 -41.10 -23.31
N ILE A 380 -32.81 -42.18 -22.53
CA ILE A 380 -32.35 -43.49 -23.03
C ILE A 380 -33.54 -44.16 -23.73
N GLY A 381 -33.87 -43.75 -24.96
CA GLY A 381 -35.05 -44.28 -25.67
C GLY A 381 -35.24 -43.76 -27.10
N GLN A 382 -36.31 -44.23 -27.74
CA GLN A 382 -36.73 -43.71 -29.05
C GLN A 382 -37.56 -42.44 -28.88
N ILE A 383 -37.22 -41.41 -29.65
CA ILE A 383 -37.87 -40.10 -29.67
C ILE A 383 -38.45 -39.91 -31.08
N ARG A 384 -39.57 -39.21 -31.21
CA ARG A 384 -40.09 -38.83 -32.53
C ARG A 384 -39.43 -37.54 -33.01
N ALA A 385 -39.12 -37.44 -34.29
CA ALA A 385 -38.47 -36.27 -34.87
C ALA A 385 -39.21 -34.95 -34.57
N TRP A 386 -40.55 -34.96 -34.53
CA TRP A 386 -41.33 -33.77 -34.19
C TRP A 386 -41.22 -33.33 -32.72
N GLN A 387 -40.82 -34.22 -31.81
CA GLN A 387 -40.58 -33.87 -30.40
C GLN A 387 -39.27 -33.08 -30.25
N LEU A 388 -38.32 -33.25 -31.17
CA LEU A 388 -37.06 -32.50 -31.24
C LEU A 388 -37.22 -31.13 -31.93
N LYS A 389 -38.43 -30.81 -32.41
CA LYS A 389 -38.71 -29.60 -33.20
C LYS A 389 -38.25 -28.31 -32.52
N SER A 390 -38.44 -28.20 -31.19
CA SER A 390 -38.04 -27.00 -30.45
C SER A 390 -36.52 -26.82 -30.48
N VAL A 391 -35.79 -27.85 -30.04
CA VAL A 391 -34.33 -27.86 -29.97
C VAL A 391 -33.70 -27.64 -31.35
N PHE A 392 -34.20 -28.36 -32.36
CA PHE A 392 -33.66 -28.26 -33.71
C PHE A 392 -33.92 -26.88 -34.34
N ARG A 393 -35.11 -26.29 -34.16
CA ARG A 393 -35.38 -24.93 -34.66
C ARG A 393 -34.58 -23.87 -33.94
N TYR A 394 -34.36 -24.04 -32.64
CA TYR A 394 -33.51 -23.16 -31.85
C TYR A 394 -32.06 -23.20 -32.34
N PHE A 395 -31.52 -24.40 -32.57
CA PHE A 395 -30.20 -24.60 -33.16
C PHE A 395 -30.08 -23.94 -34.56
N LEU A 396 -31.06 -24.16 -35.44
CA LEU A 396 -31.08 -23.53 -36.78
C LEU A 396 -31.13 -22.00 -36.73
N ALA A 397 -31.75 -21.41 -35.71
CA ALA A 397 -31.75 -19.96 -35.52
C ALA A 397 -30.33 -19.44 -35.21
N TYR A 398 -29.55 -20.15 -34.38
CA TYR A 398 -28.15 -19.84 -34.16
C TYR A 398 -27.28 -20.08 -35.39
N CYS A 399 -27.55 -21.10 -36.20
CA CYS A 399 -26.83 -21.29 -37.46
C CYS A 399 -26.92 -20.04 -38.35
N LYS A 400 -28.14 -19.48 -38.45
CA LYS A 400 -28.37 -18.23 -39.18
C LYS A 400 -27.69 -17.05 -38.52
N ARG A 401 -27.77 -16.91 -37.19
CA ARG A 401 -27.10 -15.83 -36.45
C ARG A 401 -25.59 -15.84 -36.67
N VAL A 402 -24.93 -16.98 -36.45
CA VAL A 402 -23.48 -17.15 -36.66
C VAL A 402 -23.09 -16.77 -38.08
N SER A 403 -23.80 -17.30 -39.10
CA SER A 403 -23.50 -16.99 -40.51
C SER A 403 -23.60 -15.50 -40.85
N GLN A 404 -24.38 -14.71 -40.10
CA GLN A 404 -24.55 -13.28 -40.35
C GLN A 404 -23.39 -12.42 -39.86
N TYR A 405 -22.81 -12.75 -38.69
CA TYR A 405 -21.73 -11.95 -38.09
C TYR A 405 -20.32 -12.51 -38.38
N PHE A 406 -20.20 -13.78 -38.78
CA PHE A 406 -18.91 -14.47 -38.90
C PHE A 406 -17.85 -13.72 -39.74
N ALA A 407 -18.19 -13.23 -40.93
CA ALA A 407 -17.24 -12.49 -41.78
C ALA A 407 -16.77 -11.18 -41.14
N GLU A 408 -17.70 -10.45 -40.51
CA GLU A 408 -17.39 -9.16 -39.90
C GLU A 408 -16.47 -9.35 -38.68
N GLU A 409 -16.78 -10.34 -37.84
CA GLU A 409 -15.98 -10.67 -36.66
C GLU A 409 -14.63 -11.27 -37.03
N LEU A 410 -14.54 -12.09 -38.09
CA LEU A 410 -13.26 -12.58 -38.61
C LEU A 410 -12.38 -11.42 -39.06
N GLY A 411 -12.94 -10.46 -39.81
CA GLY A 411 -12.21 -9.28 -40.25
C GLY A 411 -11.67 -8.45 -39.08
N GLN A 412 -12.50 -8.22 -38.05
CA GLN A 412 -12.08 -7.48 -36.85
C GLN A 412 -11.06 -8.25 -36.02
N TYR A 413 -11.28 -9.55 -35.80
CA TYR A 413 -10.35 -10.43 -35.09
C TYR A 413 -8.94 -10.33 -35.66
N ILE A 414 -8.84 -10.42 -36.99
CA ILE A 414 -7.58 -10.40 -37.70
C ILE A 414 -6.85 -9.06 -37.48
N VAL A 415 -7.55 -7.93 -37.64
CA VAL A 415 -6.97 -6.59 -37.48
C VAL A 415 -6.53 -6.35 -36.03
N VAL A 416 -7.41 -6.64 -35.05
CA VAL A 416 -7.15 -6.44 -33.62
C VAL A 416 -6.02 -7.35 -33.14
N THR A 417 -6.02 -8.63 -33.53
CA THR A 417 -5.00 -9.60 -33.10
C THR A 417 -3.65 -9.30 -33.71
N ALA A 418 -3.59 -8.86 -34.98
CA ALA A 418 -2.37 -8.37 -35.58
C ALA A 418 -1.80 -7.20 -34.77
N ALA A 419 -2.62 -6.18 -34.50
CA ALA A 419 -2.20 -5.00 -33.73
C ALA A 419 -1.71 -5.38 -32.33
N ARG A 420 -2.49 -6.20 -31.62
CA ARG A 420 -2.15 -6.70 -30.29
C ARG A 420 -0.82 -7.46 -30.28
N LYS A 421 -0.59 -8.38 -31.22
CA LYS A 421 0.67 -9.14 -31.33
C LYS A 421 1.87 -8.24 -31.66
N VAL A 422 1.72 -7.22 -32.50
CA VAL A 422 2.78 -6.23 -32.80
C VAL A 422 3.20 -5.49 -31.54
N PHE A 423 2.24 -4.90 -30.81
CA PHE A 423 2.57 -4.16 -29.60
C PHE A 423 3.21 -5.06 -28.54
N PHE A 424 2.72 -6.29 -28.34
CA PHE A 424 3.32 -7.19 -27.37
C PHE A 424 4.72 -7.66 -27.75
N ALA A 425 4.97 -7.95 -29.02
CA ALA A 425 6.32 -8.29 -29.48
C ALA A 425 7.28 -7.13 -29.21
N ALA A 426 6.87 -5.90 -29.53
CA ALA A 426 7.71 -4.73 -29.36
C ALA A 426 7.90 -4.31 -27.89
N MET A 427 6.92 -4.59 -27.02
CA MET A 427 7.05 -4.47 -25.56
C MET A 427 7.99 -5.54 -24.99
N GLN A 428 7.91 -6.79 -25.45
CA GLN A 428 8.82 -7.86 -25.03
C GLN A 428 10.27 -7.58 -25.44
N GLU A 429 10.48 -7.08 -26.66
CA GLU A 429 11.79 -6.61 -27.13
C GLU A 429 12.31 -5.50 -26.19
N PHE A 430 11.48 -4.50 -25.90
CA PHE A 430 11.83 -3.41 -24.99
C PHE A 430 12.20 -3.91 -23.58
N ARG A 431 11.45 -4.88 -23.04
CA ARG A 431 11.80 -5.53 -21.77
C ARG A 431 13.18 -6.19 -21.87
N SER A 432 13.40 -7.02 -22.88
CA SER A 432 14.67 -7.75 -23.04
C SER A 432 15.89 -6.84 -23.17
N GLU A 433 15.75 -5.70 -23.85
CA GLU A 433 16.82 -4.70 -24.03
C GLU A 433 17.17 -3.98 -22.71
N ASN A 434 16.19 -3.76 -21.83
CA ASN A 434 16.37 -2.95 -20.62
C ASN A 434 16.58 -3.78 -19.35
N THR A 435 15.93 -4.94 -19.20
CA THR A 435 16.17 -5.83 -18.04
C THR A 435 17.49 -6.61 -18.17
N GLY A 436 17.97 -6.85 -19.39
CA GLY A 436 19.23 -7.57 -19.63
C GLY A 436 20.51 -6.74 -19.34
N ASN A 437 20.39 -5.41 -19.28
CA ASN A 437 21.51 -4.47 -19.22
C ASN A 437 21.61 -3.64 -17.94
N THR A 438 20.61 -3.73 -17.04
CA THR A 438 20.52 -2.87 -15.85
C THR A 438 20.83 -3.66 -14.59
N THR A 439 21.82 -3.19 -13.82
CA THR A 439 22.26 -3.84 -12.55
C THR A 439 21.69 -3.18 -11.29
N ASP A 440 21.02 -2.03 -11.43
CA ASP A 440 20.42 -1.32 -10.30
C ASP A 440 19.03 -1.86 -9.99
N GLU A 441 18.85 -2.41 -8.79
CA GLU A 441 17.59 -2.99 -8.32
C GLU A 441 16.44 -1.98 -8.30
N MET A 442 16.73 -0.69 -8.08
CA MET A 442 15.73 0.38 -8.11
C MET A 442 15.21 0.61 -9.53
N ASP A 443 16.11 0.65 -10.52
CA ASP A 443 15.74 0.75 -11.94
C ASP A 443 14.95 -0.48 -12.38
N VAL A 444 15.32 -1.69 -11.94
CA VAL A 444 14.59 -2.93 -12.26
C VAL A 444 13.20 -2.93 -11.64
N MET A 445 13.06 -2.56 -10.37
CA MET A 445 11.76 -2.49 -9.68
C MET A 445 10.83 -1.49 -10.35
N LEU A 446 11.32 -0.26 -10.59
CA LEU A 446 10.55 0.78 -11.28
C LEU A 446 10.18 0.31 -12.70
N PHE A 447 11.15 -0.20 -13.47
CA PHE A 447 10.88 -0.72 -14.81
C PHE A 447 9.78 -1.78 -14.81
N GLU A 448 9.82 -2.76 -13.92
CA GLU A 448 8.80 -3.82 -13.85
C GLU A 448 7.42 -3.27 -13.45
N LYS A 449 7.34 -2.28 -12.55
CA LYS A 449 6.07 -1.62 -12.18
C LYS A 449 5.48 -0.84 -13.36
N PHE A 450 6.31 -0.02 -14.02
CA PHE A 450 5.93 0.74 -15.21
C PHE A 450 5.53 -0.17 -16.37
N TYR A 451 6.32 -1.22 -16.62
CA TYR A 451 6.06 -2.20 -17.66
C TYR A 451 4.74 -2.94 -17.40
N SER A 452 4.49 -3.34 -16.15
CA SER A 452 3.25 -4.01 -15.76
C SER A 452 2.04 -3.10 -15.94
N GLU A 453 2.12 -1.83 -15.51
CA GLU A 453 1.03 -0.87 -15.70
C GLU A 453 0.81 -0.59 -17.20
N LEU A 454 1.85 -0.36 -17.99
CA LEU A 454 1.72 -0.18 -19.44
C LEU A 454 1.16 -1.41 -20.15
N TYR A 455 1.55 -2.61 -19.73
CA TYR A 455 0.99 -3.85 -20.25
C TYR A 455 -0.52 -3.96 -19.95
N LEU A 456 -0.94 -3.56 -18.75
CA LEU A 456 -2.36 -3.50 -18.38
C LEU A 456 -3.10 -2.44 -19.20
N GLN A 457 -2.55 -1.23 -19.31
CA GLN A 457 -3.14 -0.15 -20.10
C GLN A 457 -3.26 -0.52 -21.58
N LEU A 458 -2.27 -1.24 -22.15
CA LEU A 458 -2.34 -1.70 -23.54
C LEU A 458 -3.53 -2.62 -23.76
N ASN A 459 -3.73 -3.60 -22.88
CA ASN A 459 -4.92 -4.45 -22.95
C ASN A 459 -6.19 -3.62 -22.79
N ALA A 460 -6.22 -2.72 -21.81
CA ALA A 460 -7.36 -1.86 -21.54
C ALA A 460 -7.75 -1.00 -22.75
N VAL A 461 -6.78 -0.42 -23.48
CA VAL A 461 -7.07 0.38 -24.68
C VAL A 461 -7.65 -0.49 -25.80
N PHE A 462 -7.12 -1.70 -26.02
CA PHE A 462 -7.69 -2.63 -27.00
C PHE A 462 -9.11 -3.06 -26.63
N ASP A 463 -9.32 -3.45 -25.37
CA ASP A 463 -10.60 -3.91 -24.87
C ASP A 463 -11.63 -2.78 -24.80
N ARG A 464 -11.19 -1.54 -24.53
CA ARG A 464 -12.01 -0.33 -24.65
C ARG A 464 -12.50 -0.11 -26.07
N LYS A 465 -11.63 -0.24 -27.09
CA LYS A 465 -12.06 -0.12 -28.49
C LYS A 465 -13.04 -1.20 -28.90
N ALA A 466 -12.81 -2.43 -28.44
CA ALA A 466 -13.75 -3.53 -28.63
C ALA A 466 -15.11 -3.25 -27.96
N PHE A 467 -15.09 -2.75 -26.73
CA PHE A 467 -16.28 -2.37 -25.96
C PHE A 467 -17.07 -1.23 -26.63
N GLU A 468 -16.39 -0.17 -27.07
CA GLU A 468 -16.99 0.97 -27.80
C GLU A 468 -17.57 0.56 -29.16
N GLY A 469 -17.32 -0.68 -29.62
CA GLY A 469 -17.75 -1.16 -30.93
C GLY A 469 -17.04 -0.45 -32.09
N SER A 470 -15.88 0.16 -31.83
CA SER A 470 -15.06 0.81 -32.85
C SER A 470 -14.54 -0.24 -33.81
N ARG A 471 -14.98 -0.16 -35.06
CA ARG A 471 -14.60 -1.10 -36.13
C ARG A 471 -13.67 -0.41 -37.09
N GLU A 472 -12.41 -0.82 -37.06
CA GLU A 472 -11.40 -0.33 -38.00
C GLU A 472 -11.25 -1.32 -39.15
N ASP A 473 -11.25 -0.79 -40.38
CA ASP A 473 -11.06 -1.58 -41.60
C ASP A 473 -9.57 -1.78 -41.94
N ASP A 474 -8.70 -0.96 -41.33
CA ASP A 474 -7.28 -0.87 -41.62
C ASP A 474 -6.44 -0.99 -40.34
N PHE A 475 -5.45 -1.88 -40.41
CA PHE A 475 -4.52 -2.16 -39.33
C PHE A 475 -3.68 -0.93 -38.95
N GLY A 476 -3.20 -0.15 -39.93
CA GLY A 476 -2.35 1.01 -39.66
C GLY A 476 -3.09 2.11 -38.89
N THR A 477 -4.35 2.33 -39.24
CA THR A 477 -5.24 3.28 -38.55
C THR A 477 -5.48 2.86 -37.10
N LEU A 478 -5.77 1.58 -36.84
CA LEU A 478 -5.93 1.07 -35.47
C LEU A 478 -4.64 1.26 -34.66
N MET A 479 -3.47 0.92 -35.21
CA MET A 479 -2.17 1.10 -34.54
C MET A 479 -1.93 2.55 -34.10
N GLN A 480 -2.21 3.53 -34.95
CA GLN A 480 -2.05 4.95 -34.62
C GLN A 480 -2.99 5.40 -33.50
N ILE A 481 -4.24 4.93 -33.52
CA ILE A 481 -5.22 5.23 -32.48
C ILE A 481 -4.77 4.63 -31.14
N ILE A 482 -4.40 3.35 -31.12
CA ILE A 482 -3.94 2.65 -29.90
C ILE A 482 -2.69 3.34 -29.34
N ALA A 483 -1.70 3.66 -30.18
CA ALA A 483 -0.47 4.32 -29.72
C ALA A 483 -0.73 5.70 -29.11
N ARG A 484 -1.64 6.48 -29.71
CA ARG A 484 -2.05 7.78 -29.18
C ARG A 484 -2.78 7.65 -27.84
N ASP A 485 -3.75 6.74 -27.78
CA ASP A 485 -4.55 6.53 -26.57
C ASP A 485 -3.68 5.97 -25.43
N MET A 486 -2.70 5.11 -25.75
CA MET A 486 -1.65 4.65 -24.82
C MET A 486 -0.76 5.80 -24.31
N SER A 487 -0.33 6.70 -25.19
CA SER A 487 0.47 7.87 -24.79
C SER A 487 -0.31 8.80 -23.86
N ASN A 488 -1.62 8.96 -24.09
CA ASN A 488 -2.48 9.75 -23.21
C ASN A 488 -2.68 9.06 -21.86
N ALA A 489 -3.01 7.77 -21.84
CA ALA A 489 -3.18 7.00 -20.62
C ALA A 489 -1.89 7.01 -19.78
N PHE A 490 -0.72 6.87 -20.41
CA PHE A 490 0.57 6.91 -19.71
C PHE A 490 0.82 8.25 -19.00
N LYS A 491 0.44 9.38 -19.61
CA LYS A 491 0.61 10.71 -19.01
C LYS A 491 -0.27 10.95 -17.79
N GLU A 492 -1.33 10.16 -17.61
CA GLU A 492 -2.26 10.28 -16.49
C GLU A 492 -1.88 9.39 -15.29
N ILE A 493 -0.91 8.48 -15.46
CA ILE A 493 -0.47 7.58 -14.39
C ILE A 493 0.31 8.36 -13.33
N ASP A 494 -0.21 8.38 -12.10
CA ASP A 494 0.53 8.85 -10.92
C ASP A 494 1.44 7.73 -10.42
N ILE A 495 2.74 7.80 -10.74
CA ILE A 495 3.69 6.72 -10.44
C ILE A 495 3.89 6.52 -8.94
N TRP A 496 3.75 7.57 -8.13
CA TRP A 496 3.82 7.44 -6.67
C TRP A 496 2.64 6.63 -6.10
N SER A 497 1.53 6.52 -6.84
CA SER A 497 0.43 5.62 -6.47
C SER A 497 0.77 4.13 -6.68
N LEU A 498 1.75 3.81 -7.54
CA LEU A 498 2.18 2.43 -7.81
C LEU A 498 3.22 1.93 -6.79
N ILE A 499 3.89 2.85 -6.09
CA ILE A 499 4.98 2.56 -5.16
C ILE A 499 4.43 2.52 -3.73
N LYS A 500 4.47 1.33 -3.12
CA LYS A 500 4.09 1.13 -1.71
C LYS A 500 5.31 1.28 -0.81
N PHE A 501 5.10 1.55 0.48
CA PHE A 501 6.20 1.56 1.45
C PHE A 501 6.99 0.25 1.46
N ALA A 502 6.31 -0.90 1.30
CA ALA A 502 6.95 -2.21 1.16
C ALA A 502 7.95 -2.29 -0.01
N ASP A 503 7.70 -1.59 -1.12
CA ASP A 503 8.63 -1.56 -2.26
C ASP A 503 9.92 -0.83 -1.87
N ILE A 504 9.81 0.29 -1.14
CA ILE A 504 10.98 1.06 -0.65
C ILE A 504 11.71 0.32 0.45
N ALA A 505 10.98 -0.35 1.34
CA ALA A 505 11.58 -1.18 2.38
C ALA A 505 12.38 -2.35 1.77
N ASN A 506 11.88 -2.99 0.71
CA ASN A 506 12.65 -4.02 0.01
C ASN A 506 13.96 -3.49 -0.60
N ILE A 507 13.93 -2.32 -1.24
CA ILE A 507 15.15 -1.67 -1.78
C ILE A 507 16.13 -1.30 -0.64
N THR A 508 15.58 -0.80 0.47
CA THR A 508 16.36 -0.42 1.65
C THR A 508 17.02 -1.65 2.27
N ARG A 509 16.28 -2.76 2.39
CA ARG A 509 16.77 -4.06 2.86
C ARG A 509 17.88 -4.61 1.98
N ALA A 510 17.74 -4.53 0.66
CA ALA A 510 18.80 -4.98 -0.24
C ALA A 510 20.09 -4.17 -0.06
N GLU A 511 20.01 -2.86 0.15
CA GLU A 511 21.19 -2.05 0.47
C GLU A 511 21.81 -2.41 1.83
N ILE A 512 20.98 -2.70 2.85
CA ILE A 512 21.46 -3.21 4.14
C ILE A 512 22.22 -4.52 3.92
N ILE A 513 21.69 -5.44 3.11
CA ILE A 513 22.35 -6.69 2.77
C ILE A 513 23.68 -6.46 2.06
N LEU A 514 23.72 -5.57 1.06
CA LEU A 514 24.95 -5.25 0.33
C LEU A 514 26.03 -4.62 1.24
N THR A 515 25.64 -3.76 2.17
CA THR A 515 26.56 -3.01 3.02
C THR A 515 27.03 -3.81 4.25
N HIS A 516 26.20 -4.72 4.76
CA HIS A 516 26.40 -5.39 6.04
C HIS A 516 26.50 -6.92 5.96
N ALA A 517 26.59 -7.52 4.78
CA ALA A 517 26.84 -8.96 4.62
C ALA A 517 28.25 -9.35 5.04
N GLU A 518 28.38 -10.39 5.88
CA GLU A 518 29.67 -10.89 6.38
C GLU A 518 30.29 -11.99 5.49
N ASP A 519 29.48 -12.72 4.70
CA ASP A 519 29.95 -13.76 3.77
C ASP A 519 28.94 -13.98 2.63
N SER A 520 29.35 -13.72 1.38
CA SER A 520 28.48 -13.77 0.18
C SER A 520 28.42 -15.14 -0.51
N SER A 521 28.87 -16.21 0.14
CA SER A 521 29.24 -17.48 -0.52
C SER A 521 28.34 -18.69 -0.25
N ALA A 522 27.22 -18.53 0.45
CA ALA A 522 26.24 -19.60 0.71
C ALA A 522 24.81 -19.13 0.46
N ASP A 523 23.89 -20.08 0.21
CA ASP A 523 22.46 -19.87 -0.09
C ASP A 523 21.66 -19.08 0.98
N GLU A 524 22.29 -18.66 2.09
CA GLU A 524 21.76 -17.74 3.09
C GLU A 524 22.77 -16.62 3.38
N VAL A 525 22.39 -15.37 3.10
CA VAL A 525 23.22 -14.19 3.40
C VAL A 525 23.17 -13.89 4.90
N LYS A 526 24.31 -13.99 5.59
CA LYS A 526 24.41 -13.60 7.00
C LYS A 526 24.77 -12.13 7.14
N LEU A 527 23.86 -11.36 7.73
CA LEU A 527 24.06 -9.97 8.10
C LEU A 527 24.89 -9.86 9.39
N SER A 528 25.74 -8.84 9.46
CA SER A 528 26.37 -8.42 10.72
C SER A 528 25.33 -8.03 11.78
N ASP A 529 25.72 -8.04 13.06
CA ASP A 529 24.84 -7.65 14.18
C ASP A 529 24.19 -6.27 13.98
N TRP A 530 24.93 -5.32 13.39
CA TRP A 530 24.41 -4.00 13.02
C TRP A 530 23.35 -4.09 11.91
N GLY A 531 23.64 -4.85 10.85
CA GLY A 531 22.70 -5.07 9.74
C GLY A 531 21.41 -5.75 10.18
N GLN A 532 21.48 -6.72 11.09
CA GLN A 532 20.30 -7.38 11.67
C GLN A 532 19.43 -6.40 12.47
N LYS A 533 20.05 -5.50 13.24
CA LYS A 533 19.33 -4.48 14.01
C LYS A 533 18.68 -3.43 13.12
N LEU A 534 19.34 -3.01 12.04
CA LEU A 534 18.76 -2.11 11.03
C LEU A 534 17.58 -2.75 10.29
N ASP A 535 17.69 -3.99 9.85
CA ASP A 535 16.59 -4.71 9.18
C ASP A 535 15.41 -4.95 10.14
N ALA A 536 15.67 -5.28 11.40
CA ALA A 536 14.63 -5.39 12.42
C ALA A 536 13.88 -4.07 12.65
N LEU A 537 14.60 -2.93 12.64
CA LEU A 537 13.99 -1.61 12.75
C LEU A 537 13.12 -1.28 11.52
N LEU A 538 13.58 -1.65 10.32
CA LEU A 538 12.81 -1.48 9.09
C LEU A 538 11.52 -2.33 9.10
N ILE A 539 11.60 -3.60 9.52
CA ILE A 539 10.45 -4.49 9.68
C ILE A 539 9.45 -3.92 10.69
N LYS A 540 9.92 -3.29 11.77
CA LYS A 540 9.05 -2.60 12.73
C LYS A 540 8.21 -1.51 12.06
N PHE A 541 8.79 -0.73 11.15
CA PHE A 541 8.05 0.29 10.38
C PHE A 541 7.12 -0.32 9.33
N GLU A 542 7.48 -1.43 8.68
CA GLU A 542 6.57 -2.13 7.76
C GLU A 542 5.32 -2.66 8.48
N ASN A 543 5.50 -3.34 9.62
CA ASN A 543 4.40 -3.84 10.45
C ASN A 543 3.53 -2.70 11.00
N LEU A 544 4.15 -1.56 11.32
CA LEU A 544 3.44 -0.37 11.77
C LEU A 544 2.44 0.14 10.73
N VAL A 545 2.84 0.14 9.46
CA VAL A 545 2.08 0.62 8.29
C VAL A 545 0.99 -0.38 7.90
N ALA A 546 1.34 -1.67 7.80
CA ALA A 546 0.46 -2.70 7.28
C ALA A 546 -0.63 -3.11 8.28
N ASP A 547 -0.28 -3.26 9.56
CA ASP A 547 -1.14 -3.93 10.53
C ASP A 547 -1.52 -3.02 11.71
N ILE A 548 -0.54 -2.36 12.33
CA ILE A 548 -0.76 -1.63 13.60
C ILE A 548 -1.64 -0.38 13.41
N ILE A 549 -1.30 0.49 12.46
CA ILE A 549 -2.06 1.75 12.23
C ILE A 549 -3.54 1.47 11.89
N PRO A 550 -3.87 0.57 10.94
CA PRO A 550 -5.26 0.22 10.64
C PRO A 550 -6.00 -0.36 11.87
N ASP A 551 -5.36 -1.26 12.62
CA ASP A 551 -5.97 -1.90 13.79
C ASP A 551 -6.21 -0.92 14.96
N ILE A 552 -5.30 0.04 15.20
CA ILE A 552 -5.53 1.15 16.15
C ILE A 552 -6.74 1.96 15.72
N ALA A 553 -6.82 2.32 14.44
CA ALA A 553 -7.88 3.16 13.90
C ALA A 553 -9.27 2.50 14.03
N ASP A 554 -9.37 1.22 13.66
CA ASP A 554 -10.61 0.46 13.80
C ASP A 554 -10.99 0.25 15.27
N THR A 555 -10.00 0.05 16.16
CA THR A 555 -10.25 -0.07 17.61
C THR A 555 -10.81 1.23 18.20
N LEU A 556 -10.16 2.37 17.93
CA LEU A 556 -10.53 3.69 18.48
C LEU A 556 -11.88 4.20 17.96
N LEU A 557 -12.27 3.81 16.74
CA LEU A 557 -13.54 4.20 16.13
C LEU A 557 -14.60 3.09 16.16
N SER A 558 -14.32 1.96 16.81
CA SER A 558 -15.28 0.86 16.91
C SER A 558 -16.58 1.31 17.61
N LYS A 559 -17.72 0.96 17.02
CA LYS A 559 -19.05 1.27 17.58
C LYS A 559 -19.22 0.85 19.05
N PRO A 560 -18.81 -0.36 19.48
CA PRO A 560 -18.91 -0.76 20.89
C PRO A 560 -18.18 0.20 21.84
N LEU A 561 -16.99 0.64 21.44
CA LEU A 561 -16.15 1.55 22.23
C LEU A 561 -16.79 2.94 22.29
N ILE A 562 -17.18 3.51 21.15
CA ILE A 562 -17.81 4.83 21.08
C ILE A 562 -19.13 4.86 21.85
N ARG A 563 -19.97 3.82 21.74
CA ARG A 563 -21.21 3.69 22.52
C ARG A 563 -20.94 3.66 24.03
N ARG A 564 -19.90 2.94 24.46
CA ARG A 564 -19.46 2.86 25.87
C ARG A 564 -18.92 4.19 26.39
N ILE A 565 -18.13 4.90 25.59
CA ILE A 565 -17.58 6.20 25.96
C ILE A 565 -18.72 7.22 26.11
N ILE A 566 -19.60 7.33 25.11
CA ILE A 566 -20.70 8.29 25.15
C ILE A 566 -21.66 7.99 26.32
N SER A 567 -21.92 6.71 26.65
CA SER A 567 -22.76 6.38 27.81
C SER A 567 -22.11 6.79 29.14
N LYS A 568 -20.81 6.57 29.32
CA LYS A 568 -20.07 6.99 30.52
C LYS A 568 -19.96 8.49 30.66
N ILE A 569 -19.63 9.22 29.60
CA ILE A 569 -19.54 10.69 29.64
C ILE A 569 -20.89 11.28 30.08
N ARG A 570 -22.01 10.73 29.58
CA ARG A 570 -23.35 11.22 29.95
C ARG A 570 -23.80 10.81 31.35
N ASN A 571 -23.45 9.62 31.82
CA ASN A 571 -23.96 9.07 33.09
C ASN A 571 -23.02 9.33 34.29
N GLU A 572 -21.72 9.47 34.04
CA GLU A 572 -20.66 9.48 35.05
C GLU A 572 -19.75 10.71 34.97
N ASP A 573 -20.06 11.70 34.11
CA ASP A 573 -19.30 12.94 33.90
C ASP A 573 -17.83 12.71 33.51
N ALA A 574 -17.56 11.57 32.86
CA ALA A 574 -16.22 11.19 32.42
C ALA A 574 -15.68 12.10 31.30
N LYS A 575 -14.36 12.24 31.17
CA LYS A 575 -13.72 12.96 30.06
C LYS A 575 -13.33 11.99 28.93
N LEU A 576 -13.56 12.38 27.68
CA LEU A 576 -13.28 11.57 26.47
C LEU A 576 -11.85 10.98 26.47
N ILE A 577 -10.83 11.83 26.64
CA ILE A 577 -9.41 11.40 26.63
C ILE A 577 -9.11 10.41 27.76
N GLN A 578 -9.68 10.62 28.95
CA GLN A 578 -9.44 9.75 30.10
C GLN A 578 -10.02 8.35 29.87
N GLU A 579 -11.23 8.26 29.31
CA GLU A 579 -11.83 6.97 28.98
C GLU A 579 -11.09 6.25 27.85
N LEU A 580 -10.61 6.98 26.82
CA LEU A 580 -9.77 6.39 25.78
C LEU A 580 -8.49 5.79 26.39
N ARG A 581 -7.81 6.49 27.31
CA ARG A 581 -6.62 5.96 28.01
C ARG A 581 -6.93 4.69 28.80
N ILE A 582 -8.00 4.71 29.59
CA ILE A 582 -8.42 3.55 30.40
C ILE A 582 -8.69 2.33 29.52
N ILE A 583 -9.34 2.53 28.36
CA ILE A 583 -9.68 1.42 27.48
C ILE A 583 -8.44 0.88 26.76
N LEU A 584 -7.49 1.74 26.36
CA LEU A 584 -6.21 1.30 25.80
C LEU A 584 -5.37 0.53 26.82
N ASP A 585 -5.28 1.01 28.06
CA ASP A 585 -4.52 0.34 29.12
C ASP A 585 -5.11 -1.03 29.50
N ALA A 586 -6.38 -1.29 29.15
CA ALA A 586 -7.03 -2.58 29.34
C ALA A 586 -6.79 -3.59 28.19
N GLN A 587 -6.12 -3.20 27.11
CA GLN A 587 -5.79 -4.08 25.98
C GLN A 587 -4.48 -4.84 26.20
N GLU A 588 -4.45 -5.75 27.18
CA GLU A 588 -3.24 -6.51 27.56
C GLU A 588 -2.76 -7.51 26.48
N GLU A 589 -3.61 -7.86 25.51
CA GLU A 589 -3.29 -8.83 24.45
C GLU A 589 -2.59 -8.21 23.22
N LYS A 590 -2.48 -6.88 23.14
CA LYS A 590 -1.90 -6.18 21.98
C LYS A 590 -0.37 -6.02 22.11
N PRO A 591 0.39 -5.99 20.98
CA PRO A 591 1.84 -5.76 21.00
C PRO A 591 2.24 -4.44 21.67
N GLU A 592 3.47 -4.36 22.21
CA GLU A 592 3.97 -3.14 22.87
C GLU A 592 4.03 -1.96 21.89
N GLU A 593 4.42 -2.19 20.63
CA GLU A 593 4.45 -1.16 19.59
C GLU A 593 3.07 -0.55 19.33
N TRP A 594 2.02 -1.39 19.42
CA TRP A 594 0.64 -0.95 19.24
C TRP A 594 0.20 -0.03 20.37
N ILE A 595 0.53 -0.40 21.62
CA ILE A 595 0.17 0.38 22.82
C ILE A 595 0.90 1.73 22.81
N GLU A 596 2.19 1.75 22.47
CA GLU A 596 2.97 2.98 22.37
C GLU A 596 2.40 3.94 21.32
N GLU A 597 2.10 3.42 20.12
CA GLU A 597 1.55 4.24 19.04
C GLU A 597 0.14 4.77 19.38
N ALA A 598 -0.73 3.93 19.95
CA ALA A 598 -2.06 4.34 20.36
C ALA A 598 -2.01 5.41 21.47
N LYS A 599 -1.07 5.30 22.42
CA LYS A 599 -0.83 6.34 23.44
C LYS A 599 -0.36 7.66 22.84
N ARG A 600 0.52 7.62 21.83
CA ARG A 600 0.96 8.83 21.09
C ARG A 600 -0.20 9.51 20.36
N TRP A 601 -1.11 8.73 19.77
CA TRP A 601 -2.32 9.27 19.13
C TRP A 601 -3.21 10.00 20.14
N ILE A 602 -3.48 9.37 21.29
CA ILE A 602 -4.25 10.02 22.36
C ILE A 602 -3.56 11.27 22.89
N ALA A 603 -2.24 11.25 23.10
CA ALA A 603 -1.51 12.42 23.57
C ALA A 603 -1.60 13.59 22.58
N THR A 604 -1.54 13.29 21.27
CA THR A 604 -1.72 14.29 20.21
C THR A 604 -3.14 14.88 20.25
N LEU A 605 -4.16 14.03 20.38
CA LEU A 605 -5.56 14.46 20.52
C LEU A 605 -5.80 15.32 21.77
N ASP A 606 -5.23 14.93 22.90
CA ASP A 606 -5.31 15.68 24.17
C ASP A 606 -4.76 17.10 24.01
N SER A 607 -3.67 17.27 23.24
CA SER A 607 -3.09 18.59 22.96
C SER A 607 -3.94 19.47 22.04
N GLN A 608 -4.86 18.88 21.28
CA GLN A 608 -5.72 19.58 20.31
C GLN A 608 -7.08 19.98 20.92
N PHE A 609 -7.50 19.36 22.02
CA PHE A 609 -8.80 19.60 22.62
C PHE A 609 -8.76 20.70 23.69
N ASP A 610 -9.56 21.74 23.48
CA ASP A 610 -9.88 22.71 24.54
C ASP A 610 -11.02 22.18 25.42
N GLU A 611 -11.01 22.52 26.71
CA GLU A 611 -12.08 22.13 27.65
C GLU A 611 -13.43 22.73 27.24
N ALA A 612 -13.43 23.92 26.64
CA ALA A 612 -14.63 24.63 26.20
C ALA A 612 -15.29 24.04 24.93
N THR A 613 -14.59 23.19 24.18
CA THR A 613 -15.13 22.62 22.93
C THR A 613 -16.25 21.60 23.21
N PRO A 614 -17.40 21.69 22.51
CA PRO A 614 -18.51 20.73 22.63
C PRO A 614 -18.07 19.27 22.38
N LEU A 615 -18.79 18.32 22.98
CA LEU A 615 -18.45 16.90 22.86
C LEU A 615 -18.64 16.39 21.42
N SER A 616 -19.69 16.85 20.74
CA SER A 616 -19.95 16.55 19.32
C SER A 616 -18.76 16.93 18.43
N THR A 617 -18.18 18.12 18.66
CA THR A 617 -16.99 18.58 17.94
C THR A 617 -15.75 17.76 18.31
N LYS A 618 -15.54 17.43 19.59
CA LYS A 618 -14.43 16.55 20.01
C LYS A 618 -14.50 15.15 19.39
N LEU A 619 -15.69 14.55 19.33
CA LEU A 619 -15.91 13.26 18.68
C LEU A 619 -15.69 13.33 17.16
N MET A 620 -16.12 14.43 16.53
CA MET A 620 -15.86 14.68 15.11
C MET A 620 -14.36 14.84 14.83
N ASP A 621 -13.64 15.59 15.65
CA ASP A 621 -12.20 15.80 15.52
C ASP A 621 -11.42 14.51 15.76
N LEU A 622 -11.85 13.67 16.71
CA LEU A 622 -11.33 12.30 16.89
C LEU A 622 -11.48 11.49 15.60
N GLN A 623 -12.68 11.48 15.01
CA GLN A 623 -12.94 10.75 13.77
C GLN A 623 -12.06 11.27 12.62
N ARG A 624 -12.00 12.60 12.41
CA ARG A 624 -11.14 13.23 11.39
C ARG A 624 -9.67 12.88 11.59
N PHE A 625 -9.17 12.97 12.81
CA PHE A 625 -7.78 12.66 13.14
C PHE A 625 -7.42 11.21 12.75
N VAL A 626 -8.25 10.25 13.15
CA VAL A 626 -8.01 8.83 12.85
C VAL A 626 -8.05 8.56 11.34
N HIS A 627 -9.03 9.11 10.62
CA HIS A 627 -9.11 8.95 9.15
C HIS A 627 -7.94 9.58 8.39
N ASN A 628 -7.39 10.68 8.91
CA ASN A 628 -6.20 11.30 8.33
C ASN A 628 -4.94 10.46 8.61
N LYS A 629 -4.83 9.86 9.81
CA LYS A 629 -3.72 8.96 10.14
C LYS A 629 -3.68 7.70 9.26
N VAL A 630 -4.83 7.13 8.91
CA VAL A 630 -4.88 5.97 8.00
C VAL A 630 -4.70 6.38 6.54
N GLY A 631 -5.23 7.52 6.11
CA GLY A 631 -5.14 7.96 4.72
C GLY A 631 -3.78 8.54 4.33
N GLU A 632 -3.34 9.61 5.00
CA GLU A 632 -2.09 10.31 4.69
C GLU A 632 -0.88 9.73 5.45
N GLY A 633 -1.13 9.07 6.59
CA GLY A 633 -0.09 8.56 7.48
C GLY A 633 0.67 7.32 7.00
N VAL A 634 0.21 6.68 5.92
CA VAL A 634 0.69 5.36 5.45
C VAL A 634 1.51 5.47 4.15
N THR A 635 1.67 6.69 3.60
CA THR A 635 2.53 6.89 2.41
C THR A 635 4.00 6.74 2.79
N ALA A 636 4.82 6.31 1.83
CA ALA A 636 6.23 6.09 2.11
C ALA A 636 6.99 7.35 2.54
N ARG A 637 6.62 8.52 1.99
CA ARG A 637 7.19 9.81 2.39
C ARG A 637 6.82 10.15 3.84
N THR A 638 5.58 9.89 4.25
CA THR A 638 5.16 10.12 5.64
C THR A 638 5.91 9.22 6.62
N ILE A 639 6.18 7.98 6.25
CA ILE A 639 6.92 7.03 7.09
C ILE A 639 8.41 7.39 7.17
N ALA A 640 9.04 7.77 6.06
CA ALA A 640 10.40 8.31 6.10
C ALA A 640 10.49 9.57 6.98
N GLY A 641 9.51 10.47 6.88
CA GLY A 641 9.41 11.64 7.77
C GLY A 641 9.23 11.26 9.25
N LYS A 642 8.56 10.14 9.56
CA LYS A 642 8.45 9.62 10.93
C LYS A 642 9.80 9.07 11.44
N VAL A 643 10.53 8.34 10.60
CA VAL A 643 11.90 7.87 10.93
C VAL A 643 12.82 9.07 11.17
N GLU A 644 12.73 10.09 10.31
CA GLU A 644 13.48 11.34 10.45
C GLU A 644 13.17 12.05 11.77
N TYR A 645 11.89 12.19 12.10
CA TYR A 645 11.47 12.81 13.36
C TYR A 645 12.03 12.08 14.59
N GLU A 646 11.96 10.74 14.61
CA GLU A 646 12.50 9.92 15.70
C GLU A 646 14.02 9.99 15.81
N ALA A 647 14.73 10.07 14.67
CA ALA A 647 16.17 10.28 14.63
C ALA A 647 16.54 11.67 15.17
N THR A 648 15.84 12.72 14.74
CA THR A 648 16.09 14.10 15.18
C THR A 648 15.84 14.30 16.67
N ILE A 649 14.80 13.70 17.24
CA ILE A 649 14.58 13.76 18.71
C ILE A 649 15.77 13.16 19.45
N ARG A 650 16.20 11.96 19.06
CA ARG A 650 17.32 11.28 19.73
C ARG A 650 18.65 12.03 19.57
N GLU A 651 18.87 12.65 18.40
CA GLU A 651 19.99 13.57 18.17
C GLU A 651 19.95 14.79 19.12
N GLN A 652 18.77 15.41 19.30
CA GLN A 652 18.61 16.55 20.21
C GLN A 652 18.83 16.18 21.67
N GLU A 653 18.35 15.01 22.11
CA GLU A 653 18.59 14.49 23.46
C GLU A 653 20.08 14.26 23.71
N TYR A 654 20.78 13.68 22.74
CA TYR A 654 22.23 13.51 22.81
C TYR A 654 22.96 14.86 22.82
N GLN A 655 22.56 15.81 21.96
CA GLN A 655 23.15 17.14 21.92
C GLN A 655 22.98 17.87 23.27
N THR A 656 21.81 17.73 23.90
CA THR A 656 21.56 18.31 25.24
C THR A 656 22.52 17.72 26.29
N LYS A 657 22.82 16.42 26.23
CA LYS A 657 23.81 15.77 27.10
C LYS A 657 25.23 16.27 26.83
N VAL A 658 25.59 16.46 25.56
CA VAL A 658 26.90 17.01 25.16
C VAL A 658 27.06 18.46 25.59
N ASP A 659 26.02 19.29 25.46
CA ASP A 659 26.04 20.68 25.89
C ASP A 659 26.19 20.80 27.41
N ALA A 660 25.47 19.97 28.16
CA ALA A 660 25.61 19.89 29.61
C ALA A 660 27.02 19.43 30.03
N TRP A 661 27.59 18.45 29.32
CA TRP A 661 28.96 18.02 29.52
C TRP A 661 29.97 19.14 29.21
N GLN A 662 29.80 19.86 28.10
CA GLN A 662 30.68 20.97 27.72
C GLN A 662 30.63 22.11 28.75
N ALA A 663 29.44 22.45 29.25
CA ALA A 663 29.29 23.45 30.32
C ALA A 663 30.01 23.02 31.61
N GLU A 664 29.98 21.72 31.95
CA GLU A 664 30.69 21.17 33.11
C GLU A 664 32.21 21.16 32.89
N CYS A 665 32.69 20.83 31.69
CA CYS A 665 34.09 20.94 31.30
C CYS A 665 34.59 22.39 31.43
N ASP A 666 33.83 23.36 30.93
CA ASP A 666 34.18 24.78 31.00
C ASP A 666 34.21 25.26 32.46
N ARG A 667 33.28 24.78 33.30
CA ARG A 667 33.27 25.06 34.74
C ARG A 667 34.51 24.50 35.44
N ILE A 668 34.88 23.26 35.14
CA ILE A 668 36.08 22.61 35.68
C ILE A 668 37.35 23.34 35.22
N GLU A 669 37.42 23.73 33.95
CA GLU A 669 38.54 24.48 33.40
C GLU A 669 38.66 25.88 34.05
N ALA A 670 37.53 26.55 34.32
CA ALA A 670 37.51 27.80 35.08
C ALA A 670 38.00 27.63 36.53
N LEU A 671 37.79 26.46 37.15
CA LEU A 671 38.33 26.13 38.48
C LEU A 671 39.81 25.72 38.44
N ASN A 672 40.24 25.04 37.38
CA ASN A 672 41.62 24.59 37.22
C ASN A 672 42.58 25.73 36.83
N LYS A 673 42.12 26.74 36.10
CA LYS A 673 42.92 27.92 35.75
C LYS A 673 43.56 28.62 36.96
N PRO A 674 42.84 29.02 38.03
CA PRO A 674 43.45 29.62 39.21
C PRO A 674 44.33 28.64 39.99
N ILE A 675 44.07 27.32 39.92
CA ILE A 675 44.94 26.28 40.51
C ILE A 675 46.29 26.24 39.77
N ARG A 676 46.28 26.28 38.44
CA ARG A 676 47.48 26.35 37.61
C ARG A 676 48.26 27.65 37.86
N GLU A 677 47.57 28.80 37.93
CA GLU A 677 48.20 30.08 38.26
C GLU A 677 48.82 30.08 39.68
N HIS A 678 48.13 29.51 40.67
CA HIS A 678 48.63 29.34 42.04
C HIS A 678 49.89 28.46 42.09
N ASN A 679 49.86 27.31 41.42
CA ASN A 679 50.99 26.38 41.37
C ASN A 679 52.18 26.96 40.60
N ALA A 680 51.93 27.72 39.52
CA ALA A 680 52.96 28.47 38.80
C ALA A 680 53.61 29.54 39.68
N ARG A 681 52.80 30.28 40.46
CA ARG A 681 53.30 31.29 41.41
C ARG A 681 54.12 30.68 42.55
N ARG A 682 53.72 29.50 43.05
CA ARG A 682 54.53 28.69 43.98
C ARG A 682 55.90 28.36 43.38
N GLN A 683 55.94 27.86 42.15
CA GLN A 683 57.18 27.54 41.43
C GLN A 683 58.08 28.77 41.26
N GLU A 684 57.49 29.91 40.87
CA GLU A 684 58.20 31.18 40.71
C GLU A 684 58.79 31.67 42.04
N LEU A 685 58.03 31.65 43.14
CA LEU A 685 58.50 32.04 44.48
C LEU A 685 59.63 31.15 44.99
N LEU A 686 59.53 29.83 44.76
CA LEU A 686 60.61 28.89 45.09
C LEU A 686 61.87 29.18 44.26
N ALA A 687 61.71 29.48 42.97
CA ALA A 687 62.83 29.82 42.08
C ALA A 687 63.49 31.16 42.45
N ASP A 688 62.71 32.21 42.72
CA ASP A 688 63.21 33.53 43.13
C ASP A 688 63.93 33.45 44.50
N THR A 689 63.37 32.69 45.45
CA THR A 689 64.00 32.49 46.77
C THR A 689 65.35 31.76 46.66
N ARG A 690 65.43 30.75 45.78
CA ARG A 690 66.71 30.08 45.44
C ARG A 690 67.70 31.06 44.80
N ALA A 691 67.24 31.89 43.87
CA ALA A 691 68.07 32.88 43.19
C ALA A 691 68.62 33.95 44.16
N ARG A 692 67.77 34.49 45.04
CA ARG A 692 68.15 35.47 46.08
C ARG A 692 69.16 34.88 47.06
N TYR A 693 68.93 33.66 47.55
CA TYR A 693 69.88 32.97 48.43
C TYR A 693 71.25 32.77 47.77
N ASN A 694 71.28 32.37 46.49
CA ASN A 694 72.53 32.23 45.75
C ASN A 694 73.27 33.57 45.60
N LEU A 695 72.54 34.68 45.45
CA LEU A 695 73.08 36.03 45.37
C LEU A 695 73.62 36.50 46.73
N GLU A 696 72.90 36.21 47.81
CA GLU A 696 73.32 36.44 49.20
C GLU A 696 74.58 35.64 49.55
N MET A 697 74.65 34.36 49.17
CA MET A 697 75.83 33.50 49.38
C MET A 697 77.04 34.01 48.58
N LYS A 698 76.86 34.46 47.34
CA LYS A 698 77.94 35.09 46.56
C LYS A 698 78.46 36.37 47.23
N ALA A 699 77.56 37.20 47.75
CA ALA A 699 77.94 38.42 48.47
C ALA A 699 78.66 38.11 49.78
N TYR A 700 78.21 37.08 50.51
CA TYR A 700 78.87 36.58 51.72
C TYR A 700 80.28 36.07 51.41
N HIS A 701 80.46 35.23 50.38
CA HIS A 701 81.79 34.75 49.98
C HIS A 701 82.73 35.89 49.60
N ALA A 702 82.25 36.90 48.86
CA ALA A 702 83.04 38.08 48.53
C ALA A 702 83.42 38.91 49.78
N GLN A 703 82.54 39.00 50.79
CA GLN A 703 82.85 39.66 52.06
C GLN A 703 83.85 38.86 52.90
N VAL A 704 83.77 37.53 52.89
CA VAL A 704 84.74 36.65 53.56
C VAL A 704 86.12 36.79 52.91
N GLU A 705 86.21 36.76 51.57
CA GLU A 705 87.49 36.98 50.88
C GLU A 705 88.09 38.35 51.21
N LYS A 706 87.25 39.39 51.33
CA LYS A 706 87.70 40.72 51.72
C LYS A 706 88.18 40.77 53.17
N PHE A 707 87.46 40.12 54.08
CA PHE A 707 87.84 40.00 55.49
C PHE A 707 89.17 39.23 55.66
N ASP A 708 89.34 38.10 54.98
CA ASP A 708 90.56 37.29 55.04
C ASP A 708 91.78 38.06 54.51
N LYS A 709 91.57 38.89 53.47
CA LYS A 709 92.60 39.79 52.94
C LYS A 709 92.97 40.90 53.94
N GLU A 710 91.99 41.55 54.55
CA GLU A 710 92.19 42.57 55.58
C GLU A 710 92.84 41.98 56.85
N GLU A 711 92.50 40.75 57.26
CA GLU A 711 93.11 40.05 58.38
C GLU A 711 94.59 39.69 58.10
N SER A 712 94.90 39.25 56.87
CA SER A 712 96.27 38.99 56.42
C SER A 712 97.12 40.27 56.40
N GLU A 713 96.56 41.38 55.90
CA GLU A 713 97.23 42.68 55.88
C GLU A 713 97.45 43.24 57.31
N TYR A 714 96.46 43.07 58.20
CA TYR A 714 96.59 43.41 59.62
C TYR A 714 97.71 42.62 60.31
N LYS A 715 97.79 41.30 60.13
CA LYS A 715 98.85 40.47 60.73
C LYS A 715 100.24 40.97 60.32
N LYS A 716 100.41 41.35 59.05
CA LYS A 716 101.66 41.90 58.52
C LYS A 716 102.01 43.28 59.13
N ALA A 717 101.02 44.16 59.28
CA ALA A 717 101.20 45.48 59.88
C ALA A 717 101.46 45.43 61.40
N HIS A 718 100.85 44.47 62.10
CA HIS A 718 101.02 44.29 63.54
C HIS A 718 102.40 43.70 63.89
N GLU A 719 102.95 42.81 63.06
CA GLU A 719 104.35 42.35 63.20
C GLU A 719 105.37 43.49 62.99
N ASP A 720 105.14 44.35 62.00
CA ASP A 720 105.99 45.52 61.73
C ASP A 720 105.91 46.56 62.87
N TYR A 721 104.73 46.71 63.50
CA TYR A 721 104.56 47.49 64.74
C TYR A 721 105.36 46.92 65.92
N LYS A 722 105.28 45.60 66.17
CA LYS A 722 106.04 44.96 67.27
C LYS A 722 107.54 45.16 67.12
N TRP A 723 108.06 45.09 65.89
CA TRP A 723 109.47 45.35 65.61
C TRP A 723 109.86 46.81 65.89
N LYS A 724 109.07 47.79 65.42
CA LYS A 724 109.34 49.23 65.66
C LYS A 724 109.18 49.66 67.12
N SER A 725 108.22 49.07 67.85
CA SER A 725 108.04 49.36 69.28
C SER A 725 109.17 48.79 70.15
N ALA A 726 109.80 47.67 69.76
CA ALA A 726 110.96 47.13 70.46
C ALA A 726 112.20 48.03 70.31
N GLN A 727 112.40 48.63 69.13
CA GLN A 727 113.49 49.60 68.91
C GLN A 727 113.29 50.90 69.71
N TYR A 728 112.05 51.35 69.88
CA TYR A 728 111.73 52.52 70.71
C TYR A 728 112.07 52.30 72.20
N GLU A 729 111.69 51.15 72.78
CA GLU A 729 111.97 50.85 74.20
C GLU A 729 113.49 50.75 74.49
N GLU A 730 114.28 50.24 73.54
CA GLU A 730 115.74 50.18 73.68
C GLU A 730 116.42 51.55 73.60
N ALA A 731 115.92 52.45 72.74
CA ALA A 731 116.40 53.83 72.63
C ALA A 731 116.05 54.67 73.87
N LYS A 732 114.83 54.51 74.41
CA LYS A 732 114.40 55.16 75.66
C LYS A 732 115.25 54.72 76.85
N ARG A 733 115.59 53.44 76.95
CA ARG A 733 116.40 52.89 78.05
C ARG A 733 117.86 53.37 78.03
N LYS A 734 118.42 53.71 76.86
CA LYS A 734 119.75 54.35 76.73
C LYS A 734 119.72 55.84 77.08
N TYR A 735 118.62 56.55 76.78
CA TYR A 735 118.41 57.94 77.18
C TYR A 735 118.25 58.08 78.69
N ASP A 736 117.37 57.29 79.32
CA ASP A 736 117.10 57.37 80.76
C ASP A 736 118.35 57.07 81.61
N LYS A 737 119.20 56.11 81.19
CA LYS A 737 120.49 55.81 81.85
C LYS A 737 121.55 56.90 81.71
N ALA A 738 121.48 57.74 80.67
CA ALA A 738 122.39 58.88 80.49
C ALA A 738 121.94 60.08 81.33
N VAL A 739 120.62 60.30 81.45
CA VAL A 739 120.02 61.34 82.32
C VAL A 739 120.34 61.06 83.79
N GLU A 740 120.26 59.80 84.24
CA GLU A 740 120.51 59.40 85.64
C GLU A 740 121.99 59.54 86.06
N LYS A 741 122.95 59.37 85.13
CA LYS A 741 124.40 59.59 85.40
C LYS A 741 124.81 61.06 85.43
N SER A 742 124.10 61.94 84.72
CA SER A 742 124.39 63.39 84.70
C SER A 742 124.07 64.11 86.01
N GLN A 743 123.30 63.48 86.91
CA GLN A 743 122.95 64.04 88.23
C GLN A 743 124.03 63.80 89.31
N THR A 744 125.05 62.97 89.04
CA THR A 744 126.10 62.60 90.01
C THR A 744 127.53 62.99 89.60
N ASP A 745 127.75 63.45 88.36
CA ASP A 745 129.06 63.90 87.85
C ASP A 745 128.88 65.04 86.82
N PRO A 746 129.32 66.28 87.10
CA PRO A 746 129.09 67.45 86.22
C PRO A 746 129.87 67.43 84.89
N THR A 747 130.56 66.35 84.53
CA THR A 747 131.35 66.25 83.29
C THR A 747 130.74 65.34 82.21
N VAL A 748 129.48 64.91 82.33
CA VAL A 748 128.81 63.99 81.38
C VAL A 748 127.80 64.72 80.47
N GLU A 749 128.03 64.73 79.16
CA GLU A 749 127.08 65.21 78.14
C GLU A 749 125.92 64.22 77.90
N VAL A 750 124.68 64.73 77.88
CA VAL A 750 123.44 63.95 77.66
C VAL A 750 123.07 63.94 76.16
N PRO A 751 122.87 62.77 75.52
CA PRO A 751 122.42 62.68 74.12
C PRO A 751 120.93 63.05 73.94
N PRO A 752 120.48 63.44 72.73
CA PRO A 752 119.12 63.96 72.48
C PRO A 752 117.98 62.94 72.69
N PRO A 753 116.77 63.38 73.04
CA PRO A 753 115.61 62.51 73.35
C PRO A 753 115.07 61.71 72.15
N PRO A 754 114.55 60.48 72.38
CA PRO A 754 114.05 59.61 71.31
C PRO A 754 112.74 60.11 70.66
N PRO A 755 112.51 59.81 69.35
CA PRO A 755 111.29 60.18 68.61
C PRO A 755 110.02 59.47 69.13
N PRO A 756 108.80 59.96 68.80
CA PRO A 756 107.54 59.48 69.37
C PRO A 756 107.26 57.99 69.10
N LYS A 757 106.62 57.33 70.08
CA LYS A 757 106.29 55.90 70.05
C LYS A 757 105.35 55.57 68.87
N PRO A 758 105.59 54.47 68.12
CA PRO A 758 104.69 54.04 67.04
C PRO A 758 103.28 53.72 67.57
N THR A 759 102.24 54.07 66.82
CA THR A 759 100.84 53.71 67.09
C THR A 759 100.50 52.32 66.55
N GLU A 760 99.77 51.53 67.34
CA GLU A 760 99.35 50.17 67.01
C GLU A 760 98.24 50.18 65.94
N PRO A 761 98.32 49.33 64.89
CA PRO A 761 97.25 49.24 63.90
C PRO A 761 96.00 48.59 64.50
N THR A 762 94.82 49.07 64.10
CA THR A 762 93.51 48.47 64.42
C THR A 762 93.13 47.42 63.38
N GLY A 763 92.80 46.20 63.80
CA GLY A 763 92.35 45.12 62.91
C GLY A 763 90.86 45.23 62.51
N PRO A 764 90.40 44.43 61.53
CA PRO A 764 89.00 44.42 61.12
C PRO A 764 88.09 43.89 62.24
N THR A 765 87.04 44.63 62.58
CA THR A 765 86.23 44.40 63.80
C THR A 765 85.05 43.45 63.65
N THR A 766 84.74 42.89 62.47
CA THR A 766 83.57 42.02 62.32
C THR A 766 83.75 40.94 61.26
N LYS A 767 83.72 39.67 61.67
CA LYS A 767 83.64 38.51 60.77
C LYS A 767 82.29 38.54 60.02
N PRO A 768 82.24 38.33 58.70
CA PRO A 768 80.98 38.26 57.96
C PRO A 768 80.06 37.18 58.53
N VAL A 769 78.76 37.48 58.59
CA VAL A 769 77.72 36.56 59.10
C VAL A 769 77.13 35.79 57.93
N GLU A 770 77.11 34.46 58.03
CA GLU A 770 76.56 33.58 57.00
C GLU A 770 75.04 33.76 56.85
N PRO A 771 74.48 33.80 55.63
CA PRO A 771 73.04 33.86 55.42
C PRO A 771 72.32 32.65 56.05
N PRO A 772 71.10 32.83 56.59
CA PRO A 772 70.27 31.73 57.09
C PRO A 772 70.06 30.62 56.04
N PRO A 773 69.98 29.34 56.43
CA PRO A 773 69.85 28.21 55.49
C PRO A 773 68.64 28.34 54.56
N LEU A 774 68.76 27.78 53.35
CA LEU A 774 67.74 27.87 52.32
C LEU A 774 66.52 26.97 52.62
N GLU A 775 66.74 25.79 53.19
CA GLU A 775 65.71 24.77 53.43
C GLU A 775 64.53 25.26 54.29
N PRO A 776 64.72 25.96 55.42
CA PRO A 776 63.62 26.55 56.18
C PRO A 776 62.82 27.60 55.39
N ARG A 777 63.49 28.36 54.52
CA ARG A 777 62.84 29.38 53.67
C ARG A 777 61.98 28.74 52.59
N LEU A 778 62.46 27.65 51.99
CA LEU A 778 61.68 26.87 51.03
C LEU A 778 60.48 26.21 51.72
N ARG A 779 60.66 25.58 52.90
CA ARG A 779 59.54 24.99 53.65
C ARG A 779 58.46 26.01 54.01
N ALA A 780 58.83 27.21 54.42
CA ALA A 780 57.86 28.28 54.69
C ALA A 780 57.01 28.60 53.44
N ILE A 781 57.62 28.67 52.25
CA ILE A 781 56.88 28.88 50.99
C ILE A 781 56.01 27.67 50.64
N GLU A 782 56.48 26.44 50.90
CA GLU A 782 55.70 25.23 50.67
C GLU A 782 54.51 25.09 51.62
N GLU A 783 54.63 25.59 52.86
CA GLU A 783 53.56 25.68 53.86
C GLU A 783 52.56 26.80 53.54
N ASP A 784 53.05 27.99 53.15
CA ASP A 784 52.22 29.15 52.80
C ASP A 784 51.53 29.00 51.43
N TYR A 785 52.12 28.24 50.50
CA TYR A 785 51.58 27.92 49.17
C TYR A 785 51.59 26.40 48.91
N PRO A 786 50.61 25.66 49.47
CA PRO A 786 50.52 24.21 49.28
C PRO A 786 50.18 23.85 47.82
N LEU A 787 50.70 22.72 47.32
CA LEU A 787 50.40 22.24 45.97
C LEU A 787 48.92 21.85 45.87
N LYS A 788 48.20 22.44 44.92
CA LYS A 788 46.78 22.14 44.67
C LYS A 788 46.66 21.20 43.47
N ALA A 789 45.82 20.16 43.57
CA ALA A 789 45.53 19.24 42.47
C ALA A 789 44.40 19.80 41.60
N GLU A 790 44.52 19.65 40.28
CA GLU A 790 43.46 19.98 39.33
C GLU A 790 42.28 19.00 39.45
N HIS A 791 41.08 19.48 39.20
CA HIS A 791 39.88 18.67 39.12
C HIS A 791 39.85 17.88 37.80
N PRO A 792 39.47 16.59 37.82
CA PRO A 792 39.40 15.77 36.61
C PRO A 792 38.23 16.22 35.71
N VAL A 793 38.46 16.24 34.39
CA VAL A 793 37.43 16.53 33.40
C VAL A 793 36.57 15.28 33.18
N PRO A 794 35.22 15.38 33.17
CA PRO A 794 34.35 14.23 32.92
C PRO A 794 34.52 13.70 31.49
N GLU A 795 34.28 12.40 31.30
CA GLU A 795 34.31 11.77 29.98
C GLU A 795 33.13 12.25 29.12
N LYS A 796 33.37 12.38 27.81
CA LYS A 796 32.33 12.82 26.87
C LYS A 796 31.24 11.74 26.78
N PRO A 797 29.95 12.10 26.84
CA PRO A 797 28.86 11.14 26.64
C PRO A 797 29.00 10.45 25.28
N GLU A 798 28.84 9.13 25.24
CA GLU A 798 28.76 8.37 24.00
C GLU A 798 27.33 8.39 23.44
N PRO A 799 27.15 8.44 22.10
CA PRO A 799 25.83 8.31 21.50
C PRO A 799 25.28 6.90 21.78
N SER A 800 23.99 6.81 22.09
CA SER A 800 23.33 5.52 22.28
C SER A 800 23.25 4.75 20.96
N GLU A 801 23.39 3.43 21.03
CA GLU A 801 23.27 2.53 19.88
C GLU A 801 21.97 2.74 19.08
N GLU A 802 20.85 2.90 19.79
CA GLU A 802 19.54 3.15 19.19
C GLU A 802 19.51 4.45 18.37
N MET A 803 20.12 5.54 18.86
CA MET A 803 20.18 6.81 18.13
C MET A 803 20.91 6.66 16.80
N LEU A 804 22.04 5.95 16.80
CA LEU A 804 22.82 5.67 15.59
C LEU A 804 22.01 4.83 14.59
N LEU A 805 21.28 3.81 15.04
CA LEU A 805 20.41 2.99 14.18
C LEU A 805 19.31 3.80 13.49
N TYR A 806 18.64 4.72 14.22
CA TYR A 806 17.60 5.57 13.64
C TYR A 806 18.18 6.59 12.64
N VAL A 807 19.37 7.14 12.92
CA VAL A 807 20.07 8.06 12.01
C VAL A 807 20.48 7.34 10.73
N ASP A 808 21.09 6.16 10.84
CA ASP A 808 21.50 5.36 9.69
C ASP A 808 20.27 4.98 8.83
N LEU A 809 19.16 4.54 9.46
CA LEU A 809 17.95 4.21 8.73
C LEU A 809 17.29 5.43 8.07
N ARG A 810 17.27 6.60 8.74
CA ARG A 810 16.78 7.86 8.17
C ARG A 810 17.57 8.21 6.92
N ASP A 811 18.90 8.25 7.04
CA ASP A 811 19.78 8.68 5.96
C ASP A 811 19.65 7.73 4.76
N LEU A 812 19.57 6.42 5.03
CA LEU A 812 19.33 5.40 4.02
C LEU A 812 17.97 5.59 3.32
N LEU A 813 16.86 5.74 4.06
CA LEU A 813 15.53 5.92 3.46
C LEU A 813 15.44 7.22 2.65
N ASN A 814 15.97 8.33 3.17
CA ASN A 814 15.96 9.62 2.48
C ASN A 814 16.83 9.60 1.22
N GLU A 815 18.00 8.96 1.28
CA GLU A 815 18.85 8.76 0.11
C GLU A 815 18.11 7.94 -0.95
N LYS A 816 17.45 6.84 -0.56
CA LYS A 816 16.71 5.99 -1.50
C LYS A 816 15.50 6.70 -2.09
N LEU A 817 14.74 7.46 -1.30
CA LEU A 817 13.62 8.26 -1.82
C LEU A 817 14.10 9.31 -2.83
N LEU A 818 15.19 10.02 -2.53
CA LEU A 818 15.75 11.04 -3.43
C LEU A 818 16.28 10.42 -4.74
N LYS A 819 16.98 9.28 -4.64
CA LYS A 819 17.40 8.52 -5.82
C LYS A 819 16.16 8.09 -6.61
N MET A 820 15.12 7.60 -5.95
CA MET A 820 13.92 7.13 -6.62
C MET A 820 13.20 8.22 -7.42
N ASP A 821 13.13 9.47 -6.93
CA ASP A 821 12.62 10.60 -7.72
C ASP A 821 13.43 10.76 -9.04
N THR A 822 14.76 10.73 -8.97
CA THR A 822 15.60 10.89 -10.18
C THR A 822 15.53 9.72 -11.15
N HIS A 823 15.42 8.49 -10.62
CA HIS A 823 15.29 7.28 -11.42
C HIS A 823 13.89 7.18 -12.05
N GLN A 824 12.84 7.66 -11.36
CA GLN A 824 11.49 7.81 -11.90
C GLN A 824 11.48 8.69 -13.15
N ASP A 825 12.00 9.93 -13.08
CA ASP A 825 11.99 10.86 -14.22
C ASP A 825 12.70 10.28 -15.46
N LYS A 826 13.80 9.55 -15.22
CA LYS A 826 14.55 8.83 -16.26
C LYS A 826 13.70 7.70 -16.86
N MET A 827 13.03 6.90 -16.03
CA MET A 827 12.15 5.82 -16.49
C MET A 827 10.95 6.37 -17.26
N GLU A 828 10.27 7.42 -16.77
CA GLU A 828 9.19 8.10 -17.49
C GLU A 828 9.62 8.53 -18.89
N SER A 829 10.78 9.18 -18.99
CA SER A 829 11.32 9.65 -20.26
C SER A 829 11.62 8.48 -21.21
N LEU A 830 12.19 7.38 -20.68
CA LEU A 830 12.50 6.17 -21.45
C LEU A 830 11.22 5.52 -22.02
N PHE A 831 10.19 5.36 -21.18
CA PHE A 831 8.92 4.78 -21.59
C PHE A 831 8.15 5.69 -22.55
N ALA A 832 8.15 7.01 -22.34
CA ALA A 832 7.56 7.97 -23.26
C ALA A 832 8.23 7.93 -24.65
N GLU A 833 9.57 7.92 -24.70
CA GLU A 833 10.32 7.80 -25.96
C GLU A 833 10.02 6.46 -26.65
N ARG A 834 9.92 5.36 -25.89
CA ARG A 834 9.56 4.06 -26.46
C ARG A 834 8.15 4.06 -27.02
N LEU A 835 7.15 4.63 -26.33
CA LEU A 835 5.78 4.71 -26.83
C LEU A 835 5.70 5.51 -28.15
N GLU A 836 6.46 6.59 -28.27
CA GLU A 836 6.57 7.35 -29.53
C GLU A 836 7.22 6.53 -30.64
N LYS A 837 8.28 5.78 -30.34
CA LYS A 837 8.92 4.87 -31.31
C LYS A 837 8.02 3.71 -31.70
N LEU A 838 7.29 3.11 -30.76
CA LEU A 838 6.33 2.04 -31.03
C LEU A 838 5.25 2.48 -32.02
N ALA A 839 4.79 3.73 -31.93
CA ALA A 839 3.85 4.32 -32.89
C ALA A 839 4.44 4.40 -34.31
N ALA A 840 5.75 4.64 -34.43
CA ALA A 840 6.45 4.78 -35.70
C ALA A 840 6.96 3.44 -36.29
N GLU A 841 7.39 2.51 -35.43
CA GLU A 841 7.96 1.21 -35.80
C GLU A 841 6.89 0.13 -36.02
N GLY A 842 5.72 0.28 -35.40
CA GLY A 842 4.61 -0.69 -35.49
C GLY A 842 4.09 -0.94 -36.91
N THR A 843 4.35 -0.02 -37.86
CA THR A 843 4.02 -0.21 -39.29
C THR A 843 5.05 -1.06 -40.04
N ASP A 844 6.29 -1.15 -39.55
CA ASP A 844 7.41 -1.84 -40.21
C ASP A 844 7.65 -3.26 -39.62
N ALA A 845 7.23 -3.51 -38.38
CA ALA A 845 7.41 -4.76 -37.64
C ALA A 845 6.40 -5.89 -37.99
N THR A 846 5.60 -5.73 -39.04
CA THR A 846 4.55 -6.69 -39.45
C THR A 846 5.10 -8.01 -40.01
N LYS A 847 6.37 -8.04 -40.42
CA LYS A 847 7.00 -9.21 -41.05
C LYS A 847 7.26 -10.32 -40.05
N GLY A 848 6.43 -11.37 -40.11
CA GLY A 848 6.61 -12.62 -39.35
C GLY A 848 5.59 -12.86 -38.23
N ILE A 849 4.57 -12.00 -38.09
CA ILE A 849 3.50 -12.21 -37.11
C ILE A 849 2.49 -13.23 -37.64
N ASN A 850 2.31 -14.29 -36.85
CA ASN A 850 1.41 -15.41 -37.14
C ASN A 850 0.10 -15.26 -36.34
N ILE A 851 -1.03 -15.26 -37.04
CA ILE A 851 -2.37 -15.20 -36.48
C ILE A 851 -2.99 -16.60 -36.59
N SER A 852 -3.45 -17.16 -35.47
CA SER A 852 -4.15 -18.46 -35.45
C SER A 852 -5.63 -18.24 -35.69
N ILE A 853 -6.28 -19.01 -36.56
CA ILE A 853 -7.72 -18.88 -36.86
C ILE A 853 -8.56 -19.89 -36.05
N GLY A 854 -7.92 -20.71 -35.20
CA GLY A 854 -8.57 -21.73 -34.37
C GLY A 854 -9.21 -21.18 -33.09
N GLU A 855 -8.78 -21.72 -31.94
CA GLU A 855 -9.34 -21.35 -30.62
C GLU A 855 -9.21 -19.85 -30.30
N GLU A 856 -8.13 -19.18 -30.74
CA GLU A 856 -7.95 -17.73 -30.55
C GLU A 856 -9.09 -16.91 -31.19
N PHE A 857 -9.56 -17.31 -32.37
CA PHE A 857 -10.67 -16.63 -33.04
C PHE A 857 -12.02 -16.95 -32.38
N LEU A 858 -12.19 -18.20 -31.92
CA LEU A 858 -13.39 -18.56 -31.17
C LEU A 858 -13.51 -17.71 -29.90
N GLU A 859 -12.42 -17.59 -29.12
CA GLU A 859 -12.40 -16.77 -27.91
C GLU A 859 -12.63 -15.28 -28.20
N PHE A 860 -12.14 -14.77 -29.34
CA PHE A 860 -12.49 -13.42 -29.77
C PHE A 860 -13.99 -13.26 -30.00
N MET A 861 -14.64 -14.17 -30.74
CA MET A 861 -16.10 -14.12 -30.96
C MET A 861 -16.89 -14.30 -29.66
N MET A 862 -16.37 -15.11 -28.73
CA MET A 862 -16.94 -15.25 -27.39
C MET A 862 -17.04 -13.88 -26.72
N ASN A 863 -15.96 -13.11 -26.74
CA ASN A 863 -15.89 -11.82 -26.05
C ASN A 863 -16.56 -10.67 -26.83
N SER A 864 -16.57 -10.72 -28.17
CA SER A 864 -17.13 -9.64 -28.99
C SER A 864 -18.65 -9.73 -29.16
N VAL A 865 -19.21 -10.96 -29.29
CA VAL A 865 -20.62 -11.16 -29.67
C VAL A 865 -21.37 -12.14 -28.78
N MET A 866 -20.79 -13.31 -28.43
CA MET A 866 -21.57 -14.38 -27.80
C MET A 866 -21.82 -14.14 -26.30
N ARG A 867 -20.81 -13.65 -25.57
CA ARG A 867 -20.90 -13.27 -24.15
C ARG A 867 -21.34 -11.80 -24.03
N GLY A 868 -22.63 -11.57 -24.26
CA GLY A 868 -23.20 -10.22 -24.39
C GLY A 868 -23.06 -9.32 -23.15
N LEU A 869 -22.91 -9.88 -21.95
CA LEU A 869 -22.76 -9.08 -20.72
C LEU A 869 -21.41 -8.35 -20.65
N GLY A 870 -20.42 -8.75 -21.47
CA GLY A 870 -19.14 -8.05 -21.59
C GLY A 870 -19.25 -6.61 -22.10
N ARG A 871 -20.41 -6.22 -22.66
CA ARG A 871 -20.73 -4.86 -23.14
C ARG A 871 -21.40 -3.96 -22.10
N LEU A 872 -21.52 -4.45 -20.86
CA LEU A 872 -22.08 -3.70 -19.74
C LEU A 872 -20.98 -3.06 -18.93
N LEU A 873 -21.27 -1.88 -18.39
CA LEU A 873 -20.39 -1.18 -17.46
C LEU A 873 -21.16 -0.93 -16.15
N PRO A 874 -20.84 -1.63 -15.06
CA PRO A 874 -21.55 -1.47 -13.79
C PRO A 874 -21.20 -0.14 -13.12
N ARG A 875 -22.21 0.70 -12.90
CA ARG A 875 -22.15 1.96 -12.17
C ARG A 875 -22.83 1.77 -10.82
N PRO A 876 -22.11 1.80 -9.69
CA PRO A 876 -22.77 1.73 -8.40
C PRO A 876 -23.73 2.92 -8.26
N THR A 877 -24.93 2.69 -7.74
CA THR A 877 -25.93 3.74 -7.53
C THR A 877 -26.20 3.94 -6.05
N ARG A 878 -26.43 2.85 -5.32
CA ARG A 878 -26.68 2.89 -3.87
C ARG A 878 -26.43 1.57 -3.16
N ALA A 879 -26.20 1.67 -1.85
CA ALA A 879 -26.16 0.53 -0.94
C ALA A 879 -26.99 0.82 0.31
N TYR A 880 -27.70 -0.20 0.79
CA TYR A 880 -28.50 -0.14 2.00
C TYR A 880 -27.90 -1.07 3.07
N LEU A 881 -27.77 -0.56 4.28
CA LEU A 881 -27.31 -1.32 5.44
C LEU A 881 -28.31 -1.19 6.59
N ARG A 882 -28.31 -2.17 7.49
CA ARG A 882 -29.20 -2.18 8.68
C ARG A 882 -28.41 -2.43 9.96
N ASP A 883 -28.77 -1.76 11.04
CA ASP A 883 -28.36 -2.18 12.38
C ASP A 883 -29.26 -3.33 12.86
N PRO A 884 -28.75 -4.55 13.08
CA PRO A 884 -29.56 -5.69 13.51
C PRO A 884 -30.23 -5.47 14.88
N LYS A 885 -29.70 -4.57 15.71
CA LYS A 885 -30.27 -4.23 17.02
C LYS A 885 -31.42 -3.23 16.94
N VAL A 886 -31.49 -2.44 15.86
CA VAL A 886 -32.52 -1.43 15.62
C VAL A 886 -33.02 -1.57 14.18
N PRO A 887 -33.95 -2.50 13.90
CA PRO A 887 -34.32 -2.84 12.52
C PRO A 887 -34.90 -1.70 11.67
N GLY A 888 -35.42 -0.65 12.29
CA GLY A 888 -35.92 0.55 11.59
C GLY A 888 -34.83 1.54 11.19
N LEU A 889 -33.62 1.41 11.76
CA LEU A 889 -32.46 2.23 11.44
C LEU A 889 -31.78 1.66 10.19
N ILE A 890 -31.89 2.42 9.11
CA ILE A 890 -31.35 2.08 7.79
C ILE A 890 -30.32 3.13 7.41
N TYR A 891 -29.19 2.64 6.92
CA TYR A 891 -28.13 3.45 6.35
C TYR A 891 -28.28 3.44 4.84
N LEU A 892 -28.14 4.61 4.24
CA LEU A 892 -28.10 4.78 2.80
C LEU A 892 -26.73 5.30 2.40
N VAL A 893 -26.12 4.60 1.45
CA VAL A 893 -24.93 5.06 0.75
C VAL A 893 -25.34 5.34 -0.69
N THR A 894 -25.08 6.54 -1.20
CA THR A 894 -25.32 6.89 -2.60
C THR A 894 -24.00 7.12 -3.32
N TYR A 895 -23.99 6.80 -4.61
CA TYR A 895 -22.84 6.91 -5.49
C TYR A 895 -23.23 7.81 -6.67
N GLU A 896 -22.55 8.93 -6.80
CA GLU A 896 -22.78 9.90 -7.87
C GLU A 896 -21.51 10.05 -8.69
N ILE A 897 -21.61 9.83 -9.99
CA ILE A 897 -20.49 9.86 -10.92
C ILE A 897 -20.60 11.12 -11.78
N GLU A 898 -19.62 12.00 -11.68
CA GLU A 898 -19.50 13.21 -12.48
C GLU A 898 -18.09 13.27 -13.11
N ASP A 899 -18.02 13.27 -14.46
CA ASP A 899 -16.78 13.29 -15.23
C ASP A 899 -15.75 12.19 -14.85
N CYS A 900 -14.75 12.51 -14.02
CA CYS A 900 -13.72 11.59 -13.50
C CYS A 900 -13.70 11.56 -11.96
N GLU A 901 -14.79 12.01 -11.33
CA GLU A 901 -14.99 12.03 -9.88
C GLU A 901 -16.18 11.15 -9.48
N LEU A 902 -15.95 10.27 -8.50
CA LEU A 902 -16.99 9.50 -7.81
C LEU A 902 -17.21 10.14 -6.44
N THR A 903 -18.42 10.62 -6.21
CA THR A 903 -18.87 11.11 -4.90
C THR A 903 -19.66 10.01 -4.20
N VAL A 904 -19.18 9.61 -3.02
CA VAL A 904 -19.84 8.64 -2.15
C VAL A 904 -20.41 9.38 -0.95
N THR A 905 -21.72 9.39 -0.81
CA THR A 905 -22.42 10.02 0.33
C THR A 905 -22.97 8.94 1.23
N ILE A 906 -22.65 9.01 2.53
CA ILE A 906 -23.05 8.05 3.55
C ILE A 906 -23.92 8.77 4.57
N GLY A 907 -25.06 8.17 4.93
CA GLY A 907 -25.91 8.67 6.01
C GLY A 907 -26.88 7.63 6.58
N ASN A 908 -27.67 8.02 7.58
CA ASN A 908 -28.76 7.20 8.12
C ASN A 908 -30.04 8.02 8.41
N ASN A 909 -31.12 7.31 8.73
CA ASN A 909 -32.43 7.91 9.03
C ASN A 909 -32.71 8.10 10.54
N TYR A 910 -31.68 8.09 11.39
CA TYR A 910 -31.86 8.04 12.84
C TYR A 910 -32.61 9.26 13.41
N LEU A 911 -32.23 10.49 13.02
CA LEU A 911 -32.85 11.69 13.60
C LEU A 911 -34.33 11.79 13.26
N ARG A 912 -34.68 11.41 12.04
CA ARG A 912 -36.08 11.36 11.62
C ARG A 912 -36.89 10.33 12.42
N MET A 913 -36.31 9.18 12.75
CA MET A 913 -36.99 8.21 13.63
C MET A 913 -37.23 8.77 15.03
N GLU A 914 -36.34 9.63 15.54
CA GLU A 914 -36.53 10.32 16.83
C GLU A 914 -37.54 11.48 16.72
N GLU A 915 -37.66 12.15 15.58
CA GLU A 915 -38.68 13.19 15.36
C GLU A 915 -40.11 12.63 15.19
N GLU A 916 -40.23 11.41 14.65
CA GLU A 916 -41.51 10.71 14.45
C GLU A 916 -42.01 9.99 15.73
N ASN A 917 -41.15 9.80 16.73
CA ASN A 917 -41.47 9.19 18.05
C ASN A 917 -41.68 10.25 19.14
#